data_AF-L7FLP8-F1
#
_entry.id   AF-L7FLP8-F1
#
_cell.length_a   1.000
_cell.length_b   1.000
_cell.length_c   1.000
_cell.angle_alpha   90.00
_cell.angle_beta   90.00
_cell.angle_gamma   90.00
#
_symmetry.space_group_name_H-M   'P 1'
#
loop_
_entity.id
_entity.type
_entity.pdbx_description
1 polymer ?
#
loop_
_entity_poly.entity_id
_entity_poly.type
_entity_poly.pdbx_seq_one_letter_code
_entity_poly.pdbx_strand_id
1 'polypeptide(L)'
;MNPCVSGSYSSAGSSTCTLCVAGTYSSVESSSECTNCEAGTYSSQGAELCTICPPDTYSLTGSSGCVSCTNDTCISCDSKSGLCTKCAQGSGLISNGKCEKCQAGYFSIGGLVSCVKCGDKEYSSLGSTKCLSCNPLCNTCNTTNGECLSCYPGSRVINGNCVGCPAGQALNSNECIVCETNSYSIGNATQCTLCSMCKDCDKTNGHCIQCEVGYELVSNQCYMCSLGSYGNNSQCIKCPLGTYSDTIGAITCLSCRDNNYTPKIGLMECISCDSTCISCNKENGFCSSCIDGAILINNSCSVCYEGTKANKTTQKCDICSAGTYSKNQSRTCISCPSQYYSFENSSMCKQCESTCETCDKTNGQCLTCLSGYGLTSSSSCIICNPGTKSLDSKCVNCDAMTYQNLVGQINCISCDTLCASCDQTNGQCLTCYAGYRLNSNGTCEMCGDKEYSLGGTSSCLSCPIVCTNCFKESGICTTCQSGYKQIEDKTNKICISCSSNGNCSSCDQNENESLRNCVECTTGYYLDNNNCNILSLLFWGIVSNDSTCLRCEEGTVKSGDKTCSKCYELLDNCQSCNYNNGTPKCIKCFTSYYIENGKCVLAYSKTEHYNYNTCLKEVNSITGCLLQVNNSCFSCGDKYILNEQKCVQKDETMCQKYSQTICEKCVMDVITTNENCSINSECKYQLTTNSNITCLSHTKESENNKYKFANCHYLLNDYCYLANEYHYTSIENGRTNQCDNGNICRLIEGTEMDFFVQIKIF
;
A
#
# COMPACT_ATOMS: atom_id res chain seq x y z
N MET A 1 -77.21 118.63 -91.96
CA MET A 1 -75.91 117.96 -91.74
C MET A 1 -76.03 117.19 -90.44
N ASN A 2 -75.95 115.86 -90.48
CA ASN A 2 -75.95 115.03 -89.27
C ASN A 2 -74.52 114.88 -88.75
N PRO A 3 -74.27 114.99 -87.43
CA PRO A 3 -72.96 114.69 -86.85
C PRO A 3 -72.58 113.23 -87.08
N CYS A 4 -71.30 112.94 -87.33
CA CYS A 4 -70.83 111.57 -87.51
C CYS A 4 -70.89 110.81 -86.19
N VAL A 5 -71.52 109.64 -86.21
CA VAL A 5 -71.58 108.74 -85.05
C VAL A 5 -70.20 108.15 -84.75
N SER A 6 -70.02 107.60 -83.55
CA SER A 6 -68.83 106.83 -83.17
C SER A 6 -68.50 105.77 -84.23
N GLY A 7 -67.20 105.53 -84.44
CA GLY A 7 -66.69 104.68 -85.52
C GLY A 7 -66.60 105.34 -86.90
N SER A 8 -67.03 106.60 -87.05
CA SER A 8 -66.87 107.40 -88.27
C SER A 8 -66.25 108.78 -87.99
N TYR A 9 -65.63 109.37 -89.01
CA TYR A 9 -65.07 110.73 -88.95
C TYR A 9 -65.43 111.55 -90.19
N SER A 10 -65.31 112.87 -90.07
CA SER A 10 -65.49 113.81 -91.18
C SER A 10 -64.35 114.82 -91.18
N SER A 11 -63.54 114.85 -92.24
CA SER A 11 -62.56 115.93 -92.43
C SER A 11 -63.25 117.29 -92.58
N ALA A 12 -62.58 118.37 -92.17
CA ALA A 12 -63.14 119.71 -92.18
C ALA A 12 -63.65 120.10 -93.58
N GLY A 13 -64.96 120.36 -93.69
CA GLY A 13 -65.63 120.72 -94.94
C GLY A 13 -66.34 119.58 -95.69
N SER A 14 -66.26 118.32 -95.22
CA SER A 14 -67.00 117.18 -95.79
C SER A 14 -68.48 117.18 -95.37
N SER A 15 -69.37 116.74 -96.26
CA SER A 15 -70.81 116.53 -95.98
C SER A 15 -71.18 115.07 -95.71
N THR A 16 -70.22 114.15 -95.81
CA THR A 16 -70.41 112.70 -95.62
C THR A 16 -69.44 112.16 -94.57
N CYS A 17 -69.94 111.29 -93.70
CA CYS A 17 -69.14 110.58 -92.70
C CYS A 17 -68.47 109.35 -93.31
N THR A 18 -67.16 109.22 -93.08
CA THR A 18 -66.37 108.07 -93.52
C THR A 18 -66.08 107.18 -92.33
N LEU A 19 -66.31 105.88 -92.45
CA LEU A 19 -65.97 104.92 -91.40
C LEU A 19 -64.46 104.91 -91.14
N CYS A 20 -64.07 104.81 -89.87
CA CYS A 20 -62.67 104.59 -89.52
C CYS A 20 -62.15 103.34 -90.21
N VAL A 21 -61.01 103.44 -90.89
CA VAL A 21 -60.38 102.29 -91.54
C VAL A 21 -59.93 101.29 -90.48
N ALA A 22 -59.88 100.01 -90.85
CA ALA A 22 -59.44 98.96 -89.93
C ALA A 22 -58.04 99.29 -89.36
N GLY A 23 -57.86 99.07 -88.06
CA GLY A 23 -56.68 99.52 -87.30
C GLY A 23 -56.80 100.91 -86.67
N THR A 24 -57.88 101.64 -86.95
CA THR A 24 -58.22 102.91 -86.32
C THR A 24 -59.62 102.87 -85.72
N TYR A 25 -59.90 103.76 -84.77
CA TYR A 25 -61.21 103.87 -84.11
C TYR A 25 -61.57 105.33 -83.82
N SER A 26 -62.86 105.58 -83.58
CA SER A 26 -63.35 106.87 -83.09
C SER A 26 -64.39 106.62 -82.02
N SER A 27 -64.09 106.97 -80.77
CA SER A 27 -64.98 106.74 -79.63
C SER A 27 -65.93 107.92 -79.35
N VAL A 28 -65.78 109.03 -80.10
CA VAL A 28 -66.51 110.28 -79.86
C VAL A 28 -67.31 110.67 -81.10
N GLU A 29 -68.54 111.13 -80.90
CA GLU A 29 -69.37 111.69 -81.97
C GLU A 29 -68.74 112.98 -82.53
N SER A 30 -68.92 113.20 -83.83
CA SER A 30 -68.36 114.33 -84.59
C SER A 30 -66.83 114.39 -84.67
N SER A 31 -66.13 113.26 -84.55
CA SER A 31 -64.67 113.24 -84.68
C SER A 31 -64.20 113.72 -86.06
N SER A 32 -63.12 114.52 -86.07
CA SER A 32 -62.46 114.98 -87.29
C SER A 32 -61.43 113.99 -87.84
N GLU A 33 -61.03 112.99 -87.07
CA GLU A 33 -60.07 111.94 -87.45
C GLU A 33 -60.24 110.66 -86.62
N CYS A 34 -59.69 109.55 -87.09
CA CYS A 34 -59.67 108.29 -86.35
C CYS A 34 -58.31 108.09 -85.67
N THR A 35 -58.32 107.59 -84.43
CA THR A 35 -57.12 107.31 -83.65
C THR A 35 -56.62 105.88 -83.95
N ASN A 36 -55.31 105.70 -84.08
CA ASN A 36 -54.73 104.36 -84.25
C ASN A 36 -54.92 103.52 -82.99
N CYS A 37 -55.20 102.23 -83.17
CA CYS A 37 -55.12 101.27 -82.08
C CYS A 37 -53.69 101.14 -81.55
N GLU A 38 -53.50 101.17 -80.23
CA GLU A 38 -52.18 100.94 -79.62
C GLU A 38 -51.72 99.49 -79.83
N ALA A 39 -50.40 99.26 -79.80
CA ALA A 39 -49.84 97.91 -79.90
C ALA A 39 -50.44 96.96 -78.84
N GLY A 40 -50.78 95.74 -79.26
CA GLY A 40 -51.54 94.76 -78.48
C GLY A 40 -53.06 94.89 -78.58
N THR A 41 -53.57 95.85 -79.37
CA THR A 41 -54.99 95.97 -79.72
C THR A 41 -55.19 96.10 -81.24
N TYR A 42 -56.39 95.78 -81.72
CA TYR A 42 -56.76 95.86 -83.14
C TYR A 42 -58.20 96.35 -83.33
N SER A 43 -58.55 96.81 -84.53
CA SER A 43 -59.94 97.16 -84.85
C SER A 43 -60.32 96.78 -86.29
N SER A 44 -61.58 96.40 -86.48
CA SER A 44 -62.20 96.31 -87.81
C SER A 44 -62.65 97.69 -88.30
N GLN A 45 -62.99 97.79 -89.58
CA GLN A 45 -63.50 99.05 -90.15
C GLN A 45 -64.78 99.49 -89.42
N GLY A 46 -64.85 100.78 -89.07
CA GLY A 46 -66.00 101.38 -88.38
C GLY A 46 -66.01 101.19 -86.87
N ALA A 47 -64.90 100.77 -86.25
CA ALA A 47 -64.87 100.46 -84.83
C ALA A 47 -64.92 101.71 -83.93
N GLU A 48 -65.65 101.57 -82.82
CA GLU A 48 -65.77 102.62 -81.78
C GLU A 48 -64.69 102.52 -80.71
N LEU A 49 -64.02 101.37 -80.60
CA LEU A 49 -62.90 101.12 -79.69
C LEU A 49 -62.03 99.98 -80.22
N CYS A 50 -60.78 99.92 -79.79
CA CYS A 50 -59.86 98.83 -80.12
C CYS A 50 -60.09 97.61 -79.22
N THR A 51 -60.01 96.43 -79.82
CA THR A 51 -60.13 95.13 -79.13
C THR A 51 -58.75 94.60 -78.78
N ILE A 52 -58.57 94.07 -77.57
CA ILE A 52 -57.30 93.48 -77.12
C ILE A 52 -57.00 92.21 -77.91
N CYS A 53 -55.73 92.01 -78.28
CA CYS A 53 -55.30 90.79 -78.93
C CYS A 53 -55.49 89.56 -78.03
N PRO A 54 -55.99 88.43 -78.57
CA PRO A 54 -56.01 87.17 -77.84
C PRO A 54 -54.61 86.79 -77.35
N PRO A 55 -54.50 85.98 -76.28
CA PRO A 55 -53.22 85.40 -75.86
C PRO A 55 -52.46 84.78 -77.04
N ASP A 56 -51.13 84.84 -76.99
CA ASP A 56 -50.24 84.25 -77.99
C ASP A 56 -50.34 84.87 -79.40
N THR A 57 -50.91 86.07 -79.46
CA THR A 57 -50.92 86.93 -80.64
C THR A 57 -50.49 88.35 -80.28
N TYR A 58 -49.96 89.07 -81.27
CA TYR A 58 -49.53 90.45 -81.11
C TYR A 58 -50.07 91.33 -82.23
N SER A 59 -50.14 92.63 -81.97
CA SER A 59 -50.40 93.64 -82.99
C SER A 59 -49.48 94.83 -82.78
N LEU A 60 -49.01 95.40 -83.89
CA LEU A 60 -48.33 96.70 -83.86
C LEU A 60 -49.37 97.81 -83.89
N THR A 61 -48.97 99.03 -83.53
CA THR A 61 -49.84 100.21 -83.56
C THR A 61 -50.51 100.37 -84.93
N GLY A 62 -51.83 100.56 -84.96
CA GLY A 62 -52.62 100.72 -86.17
C GLY A 62 -53.00 99.41 -86.88
N SER A 63 -52.86 98.25 -86.24
CA SER A 63 -53.16 96.96 -86.88
C SER A 63 -54.66 96.66 -86.97
N SER A 64 -55.09 96.14 -88.11
CA SER A 64 -56.47 95.67 -88.35
C SER A 64 -56.75 94.26 -87.80
N GLY A 65 -55.74 93.58 -87.25
CA GLY A 65 -55.86 92.24 -86.68
C GLY A 65 -54.62 91.86 -85.85
N CYS A 66 -54.69 90.72 -85.17
CA CYS A 66 -53.57 90.17 -84.41
C CYS A 66 -52.87 89.04 -85.19
N VAL A 67 -51.54 88.99 -85.09
CA VAL A 67 -50.69 87.99 -85.73
C VAL A 67 -50.22 87.00 -84.68
N SER A 68 -50.23 85.70 -84.98
CA SER A 68 -49.67 84.69 -84.09
C SER A 68 -48.15 84.85 -83.99
N CYS A 69 -47.63 84.83 -82.77
CA CYS A 69 -46.20 84.94 -82.46
C CYS A 69 -45.59 83.64 -81.92
N THR A 70 -46.41 82.59 -81.78
CA THR A 70 -45.98 81.28 -81.29
C THR A 70 -45.57 80.38 -82.44
N ASN A 71 -44.58 79.52 -82.20
CA ASN A 71 -44.10 78.50 -83.12
C ASN A 71 -43.46 77.34 -82.34
N ASP A 72 -42.81 76.40 -83.02
CA ASP A 72 -42.18 75.24 -82.39
C ASP A 72 -41.14 75.56 -81.29
N THR A 73 -40.56 76.77 -81.28
CA THR A 73 -39.58 77.18 -80.27
C THR A 73 -40.15 78.16 -79.26
N CYS A 74 -41.25 78.85 -79.57
CA CYS A 74 -41.84 79.93 -78.78
C CYS A 74 -43.28 79.60 -78.39
N ILE A 75 -43.52 79.38 -77.09
CA ILE A 75 -44.83 78.96 -76.56
C ILE A 75 -45.71 80.15 -76.18
N SER A 76 -45.13 81.27 -75.78
CA SER A 76 -45.88 82.49 -75.48
C SER A 76 -45.06 83.72 -75.81
N CYS A 77 -45.73 84.82 -76.16
CA CYS A 77 -45.07 86.08 -76.49
C CYS A 77 -45.76 87.28 -75.84
N ASP A 78 -45.06 88.40 -75.85
CA ASP A 78 -45.58 89.71 -75.49
C ASP A 78 -46.53 90.24 -76.57
N SER A 79 -47.74 90.63 -76.17
CA SER A 79 -48.80 91.04 -77.09
C SER A 79 -48.54 92.37 -77.81
N LYS A 80 -47.56 93.16 -77.36
CA LYS A 80 -47.20 94.45 -77.98
C LYS A 80 -46.07 94.33 -78.99
N SER A 81 -45.08 93.50 -78.70
CA SER A 81 -43.83 93.39 -79.47
C SER A 81 -43.72 92.11 -80.30
N GLY A 82 -44.50 91.07 -79.97
CA GLY A 82 -44.37 89.74 -80.56
C GLY A 82 -43.12 88.98 -80.10
N LEU A 83 -42.38 89.51 -79.11
CA LEU A 83 -41.20 88.85 -78.56
C LEU A 83 -41.58 87.71 -77.63
N CYS A 84 -40.86 86.60 -77.73
CA CYS A 84 -41.10 85.40 -76.95
C CYS A 84 -40.81 85.62 -75.46
N THR A 85 -41.82 85.33 -74.64
CA THR A 85 -41.75 85.38 -73.18
C THR A 85 -41.53 84.00 -72.57
N LYS A 86 -41.81 82.91 -73.31
CA LYS A 86 -41.47 81.53 -72.91
C LYS A 86 -41.12 80.68 -74.11
N CYS A 87 -40.01 79.98 -74.04
CA CYS A 87 -39.58 79.03 -75.04
C CYS A 87 -40.13 77.62 -74.77
N ALA A 88 -40.26 76.83 -75.84
CA ALA A 88 -40.55 75.42 -75.75
C ALA A 88 -39.41 74.65 -75.09
N GLN A 89 -39.72 73.51 -74.48
CA GLN A 89 -38.68 72.61 -73.97
C GLN A 89 -37.74 72.22 -75.12
N GLY A 90 -36.44 72.19 -74.87
CA GLY A 90 -35.41 72.00 -75.91
C GLY A 90 -35.04 73.27 -76.67
N SER A 91 -35.67 74.40 -76.38
CA SER A 91 -35.31 75.72 -76.92
C SER A 91 -34.98 76.70 -75.80
N GLY A 92 -33.92 77.49 -75.97
CA GLY A 92 -33.47 78.49 -75.02
C GLY A 92 -33.83 79.91 -75.42
N LEU A 93 -34.11 80.75 -74.44
CA LEU A 93 -34.33 82.19 -74.67
C LEU A 93 -33.00 82.88 -74.94
N ILE A 94 -32.93 83.63 -76.03
CA ILE A 94 -31.77 84.46 -76.39
C ILE A 94 -32.09 85.96 -76.15
N SER A 95 -31.04 86.78 -76.05
CA SER A 95 -31.10 88.17 -75.57
C SER A 95 -32.00 89.12 -76.37
N ASN A 96 -32.43 88.74 -77.57
CA ASN A 96 -33.32 89.51 -78.44
C ASN A 96 -34.81 89.10 -78.32
N GLY A 97 -35.19 88.32 -77.31
CA GLY A 97 -36.57 87.87 -77.12
C GLY A 97 -37.02 86.83 -78.15
N LYS A 98 -36.09 86.04 -78.69
CA LYS A 98 -36.38 84.90 -79.55
C LYS A 98 -35.98 83.59 -78.86
N CYS A 99 -36.57 82.50 -79.33
CA CYS A 99 -36.27 81.16 -78.86
C CYS A 99 -35.56 80.36 -79.95
N GLU A 100 -34.39 79.79 -79.62
CA GLU A 100 -33.63 78.94 -80.53
C GLU A 100 -33.51 77.52 -79.96
N LYS A 101 -33.59 76.51 -80.82
CA LYS A 101 -33.37 75.11 -80.42
C LYS A 101 -31.94 74.96 -79.91
N CYS A 102 -31.78 74.31 -78.76
CA CYS A 102 -30.47 74.07 -78.20
C CYS A 102 -29.63 73.18 -79.11
N GLN A 103 -28.42 73.62 -79.45
CA GLN A 103 -27.48 72.82 -80.23
C GLN A 103 -27.07 71.55 -79.48
N ALA A 104 -26.63 70.52 -80.21
CA ALA A 104 -26.15 69.29 -79.58
C ALA A 104 -25.04 69.59 -78.54
N GLY A 105 -25.09 68.91 -77.39
CA GLY A 105 -24.26 69.20 -76.22
C GLY A 105 -24.83 70.27 -75.29
N TYR A 106 -25.99 70.86 -75.62
CA TYR A 106 -26.72 71.78 -74.77
C TYR A 106 -28.19 71.36 -74.63
N PHE A 107 -28.78 71.62 -73.46
CA PHE A 107 -30.19 71.34 -73.19
C PHE A 107 -30.91 72.57 -72.62
N SER A 108 -32.23 72.58 -72.70
CA SER A 108 -33.05 73.52 -71.94
C SER A 108 -34.38 72.89 -71.57
N ILE A 109 -34.82 73.13 -70.33
CA ILE A 109 -36.16 72.76 -69.85
C ILE A 109 -37.26 73.72 -70.36
N GLY A 110 -36.92 74.69 -71.22
CA GLY A 110 -37.83 75.68 -71.77
C GLY A 110 -38.11 76.84 -70.81
N GLY A 111 -39.12 77.64 -71.12
CA GLY A 111 -39.45 78.86 -70.38
C GLY A 111 -38.46 79.99 -70.65
N LEU A 112 -37.88 80.57 -69.60
CA LEU A 112 -36.89 81.66 -69.68
C LEU A 112 -35.43 81.17 -69.67
N VAL A 113 -35.22 79.85 -69.62
CA VAL A 113 -33.90 79.24 -69.45
C VAL A 113 -33.17 79.19 -70.79
N SER A 114 -31.99 79.81 -70.88
CA SER A 114 -31.09 79.69 -72.04
C SER A 114 -30.48 78.28 -72.11
N CYS A 115 -29.95 77.90 -73.27
CA CYS A 115 -29.37 76.57 -73.44
C CYS A 115 -28.13 76.35 -72.56
N VAL A 116 -28.17 75.31 -71.72
CA VAL A 116 -27.13 74.96 -70.75
C VAL A 116 -26.28 73.80 -71.29
N LYS A 117 -24.95 73.91 -71.17
CA LYS A 117 -23.99 72.88 -71.64
C LYS A 117 -24.06 71.62 -70.75
N CYS A 118 -24.00 70.44 -71.37
CA CYS A 118 -23.86 69.17 -70.65
C CYS A 118 -22.50 69.03 -69.97
N GLY A 119 -22.47 68.36 -68.82
CA GLY A 119 -21.25 68.12 -68.04
C GLY A 119 -20.33 67.05 -68.64
N ASP A 120 -19.13 66.91 -68.06
CA ASP A 120 -18.20 65.84 -68.45
C ASP A 120 -18.84 64.48 -68.15
N LYS A 121 -18.95 63.63 -69.18
CA LYS A 121 -19.66 62.31 -69.19
C LYS A 121 -21.16 62.35 -69.47
N GLU A 122 -21.66 63.47 -69.96
CA GLU A 122 -23.04 63.58 -70.44
C GLU A 122 -23.09 64.13 -71.87
N TYR A 123 -24.14 63.78 -72.61
CA TYR A 123 -24.36 64.25 -73.98
C TYR A 123 -25.82 64.63 -74.21
N SER A 124 -26.07 65.42 -75.26
CA SER A 124 -27.43 65.72 -75.70
C SER A 124 -27.49 65.95 -77.21
N SER A 125 -28.58 65.51 -77.84
CA SER A 125 -28.87 65.79 -79.24
C SER A 125 -29.51 67.17 -79.42
N LEU A 126 -29.60 67.64 -80.67
CA LEU A 126 -30.26 68.91 -81.02
C LEU A 126 -31.68 68.97 -80.44
N GLY A 127 -31.98 70.05 -79.71
CA GLY A 127 -33.29 70.29 -79.10
C GLY A 127 -33.57 69.45 -77.84
N SER A 128 -32.54 68.92 -77.17
CA SER A 128 -32.75 68.10 -75.98
C SER A 128 -33.26 68.90 -74.78
N THR A 129 -34.11 68.26 -73.99
CA THR A 129 -34.67 68.82 -72.75
C THR A 129 -33.84 68.48 -71.51
N LYS A 130 -32.87 67.57 -71.64
CA LYS A 130 -31.92 67.15 -70.59
C LYS A 130 -30.65 66.54 -71.18
N CYS A 131 -29.60 66.43 -70.37
CA CYS A 131 -28.44 65.65 -70.73
C CYS A 131 -28.66 64.15 -70.43
N LEU A 132 -28.09 63.29 -71.26
CA LEU A 132 -28.06 61.84 -71.11
C LEU A 132 -26.66 61.42 -70.67
N SER A 133 -26.56 60.49 -69.71
CA SER A 133 -25.28 59.94 -69.30
C SER A 133 -24.68 59.09 -70.42
N CYS A 134 -23.36 59.17 -70.58
CA CYS A 134 -22.63 58.33 -71.51
C CYS A 134 -22.54 56.86 -71.03
N ASN A 135 -22.18 55.95 -71.93
CA ASN A 135 -22.03 54.54 -71.61
C ASN A 135 -21.01 54.34 -70.46
N PRO A 136 -21.35 53.56 -69.41
CA PRO A 136 -20.51 53.42 -68.21
C PRO A 136 -19.13 52.80 -68.46
N LEU A 137 -18.93 52.09 -69.57
CA LEU A 137 -17.61 51.56 -69.97
C LEU A 137 -16.68 52.65 -70.56
N CYS A 138 -17.20 53.86 -70.74
CA CYS A 138 -16.51 54.96 -71.38
C CYS A 138 -15.92 55.89 -70.33
N ASN A 139 -14.60 56.06 -70.39
CA ASN A 139 -13.89 56.98 -69.54
C ASN A 139 -14.17 58.44 -69.96
N THR A 140 -14.24 58.69 -71.27
CA THR A 140 -14.73 59.94 -71.85
C THR A 140 -15.61 59.68 -73.07
N CYS A 141 -16.56 60.57 -73.34
CA CYS A 141 -17.49 60.49 -74.46
C CYS A 141 -17.70 61.85 -75.11
N ASN A 142 -18.16 61.83 -76.36
CA ASN A 142 -18.49 63.02 -77.11
C ASN A 142 -19.82 63.60 -76.59
N THR A 143 -19.79 64.86 -76.19
CA THR A 143 -20.92 65.59 -75.58
C THR A 143 -22.09 65.84 -76.55
N THR A 144 -21.92 65.57 -77.85
CA THR A 144 -22.96 65.81 -78.88
C THR A 144 -23.72 64.55 -79.29
N ASN A 145 -23.09 63.38 -79.27
CA ASN A 145 -23.68 62.13 -79.76
C ASN A 145 -23.51 60.93 -78.80
N GLY A 146 -22.79 61.10 -77.70
CA GLY A 146 -22.60 60.06 -76.69
C GLY A 146 -21.58 58.99 -77.06
N GLU A 147 -20.92 59.08 -78.21
CA GLU A 147 -19.89 58.12 -78.64
C GLU A 147 -18.66 58.18 -77.73
N CYS A 148 -18.09 57.03 -77.43
CA CYS A 148 -16.99 56.89 -76.50
C CYS A 148 -15.66 57.27 -77.16
N LEU A 149 -14.99 58.25 -76.58
CA LEU A 149 -13.69 58.75 -77.03
C LEU A 149 -12.54 57.98 -76.38
N SER A 150 -12.74 57.52 -75.14
CA SER A 150 -11.83 56.61 -74.45
C SER A 150 -12.61 55.66 -73.54
N CYS A 151 -12.09 54.45 -73.34
CA CYS A 151 -12.69 53.43 -72.48
C CYS A 151 -11.94 53.31 -71.15
N TYR A 152 -12.60 52.78 -70.13
CA TYR A 152 -11.91 52.30 -68.94
C TYR A 152 -10.99 51.11 -69.29
N PRO A 153 -9.90 50.89 -68.54
CA PRO A 153 -8.94 49.82 -68.81
C PRO A 153 -9.63 48.45 -68.96
N GLY A 154 -9.18 47.65 -69.95
CA GLY A 154 -9.76 46.34 -70.26
C GLY A 154 -10.90 46.35 -71.27
N SER A 155 -11.26 47.53 -71.78
CA SER A 155 -12.21 47.73 -72.88
C SER A 155 -11.59 48.54 -74.01
N ARG A 156 -12.01 48.29 -75.26
CA ARG A 156 -11.58 49.02 -76.46
C ARG A 156 -12.74 49.69 -77.16
N VAL A 157 -12.47 50.79 -77.87
CA VAL A 157 -13.49 51.47 -78.68
C VAL A 157 -13.69 50.70 -79.98
N ILE A 158 -14.92 50.26 -80.23
CA ILE A 158 -15.37 49.69 -81.50
C ILE A 158 -16.62 50.46 -81.93
N ASN A 159 -16.56 51.15 -83.07
CA ASN A 159 -17.69 51.92 -83.62
C ASN A 159 -18.36 52.85 -82.60
N GLY A 160 -17.57 53.67 -81.89
CA GLY A 160 -18.07 54.61 -80.89
C GLY A 160 -18.59 54.00 -79.59
N ASN A 161 -18.46 52.68 -79.39
CA ASN A 161 -18.85 51.99 -78.17
C ASN A 161 -17.66 51.28 -77.52
N CYS A 162 -17.57 51.33 -76.19
CA CYS A 162 -16.57 50.55 -75.47
C CYS A 162 -17.02 49.10 -75.33
N VAL A 163 -16.24 48.19 -75.91
CA VAL A 163 -16.44 46.74 -75.82
C VAL A 163 -15.30 46.15 -75.01
N GLY A 164 -15.66 45.53 -73.90
CA GLY A 164 -14.74 44.82 -73.03
C GLY A 164 -14.29 43.48 -73.60
N CYS A 165 -13.11 43.01 -73.19
CA CYS A 165 -12.71 41.63 -73.51
C CYS A 165 -13.58 40.63 -72.72
N PRO A 166 -14.12 39.58 -73.38
CA PRO A 166 -14.88 38.55 -72.69
C PRO A 166 -14.00 37.78 -71.70
N ALA A 167 -14.63 37.11 -70.73
CA ALA A 167 -13.92 36.27 -69.77
C ALA A 167 -13.03 35.22 -70.49
N GLY A 168 -11.83 34.98 -69.98
CA GLY A 168 -10.80 34.19 -70.63
C GLY A 168 -9.96 34.93 -71.68
N GLN A 169 -10.20 36.23 -71.86
CA GLN A 169 -9.37 37.10 -72.67
C GLN A 169 -8.93 38.35 -71.90
N ALA A 170 -7.74 38.86 -72.20
CA ALA A 170 -7.20 40.09 -71.63
C ALA A 170 -6.84 41.08 -72.73
N LEU A 171 -7.01 42.38 -72.46
CA LEU A 171 -6.69 43.43 -73.42
C LEU A 171 -5.17 43.69 -73.44
N ASN A 172 -4.50 43.35 -74.55
CA ASN A 172 -3.10 43.69 -74.80
C ASN A 172 -3.00 44.61 -76.02
N SER A 173 -2.47 45.82 -75.83
CA SER A 173 -2.13 46.76 -76.91
C SER A 173 -3.24 46.96 -77.96
N ASN A 174 -4.51 46.89 -77.53
CA ASN A 174 -5.75 47.05 -78.31
C ASN A 174 -6.41 45.78 -78.90
N GLU A 175 -5.88 44.58 -78.64
CA GLU A 175 -6.51 43.30 -79.01
C GLU A 175 -6.84 42.45 -77.77
N CYS A 176 -7.92 41.65 -77.84
CA CYS A 176 -8.23 40.69 -76.79
C CYS A 176 -7.47 39.39 -77.07
N ILE A 177 -6.47 39.09 -76.25
CA ILE A 177 -5.70 37.86 -76.32
C ILE A 177 -6.29 36.81 -75.40
N VAL A 178 -6.32 35.55 -75.85
CA VAL A 178 -6.79 34.41 -75.03
C VAL A 178 -5.74 34.09 -73.98
N CYS A 179 -6.19 33.85 -72.75
CA CYS A 179 -5.29 33.44 -71.67
C CYS A 179 -4.62 32.09 -71.96
N GLU A 180 -3.32 32.03 -71.71
CA GLU A 180 -2.50 30.82 -71.84
C GLU A 180 -2.90 29.77 -70.78
N THR A 181 -2.44 28.53 -70.94
CA THR A 181 -2.65 27.46 -69.95
C THR A 181 -2.23 27.90 -68.56
N ASN A 182 -2.96 27.50 -67.52
CA ASN A 182 -2.74 27.94 -66.13
C ASN A 182 -2.97 29.44 -65.86
N SER A 183 -3.77 30.13 -66.70
CA SER A 183 -4.16 31.52 -66.46
C SER A 183 -5.62 31.80 -66.85
N TYR A 184 -6.24 32.73 -66.15
CA TYR A 184 -7.65 33.10 -66.32
C TYR A 184 -7.84 34.62 -66.31
N SER A 185 -8.98 35.08 -66.80
CA SER A 185 -9.35 36.49 -66.81
C SER A 185 -10.85 36.61 -66.56
N ILE A 186 -11.24 37.35 -65.53
CA ILE A 186 -12.62 37.81 -65.39
C ILE A 186 -12.84 38.92 -66.44
N GLY A 187 -13.99 38.94 -67.12
CA GLY A 187 -14.24 39.85 -68.25
C GLY A 187 -13.84 41.31 -67.97
N ASN A 188 -13.37 42.01 -69.00
CA ASN A 188 -12.77 43.35 -68.95
C ASN A 188 -11.39 43.42 -68.24
N ALA A 189 -10.62 42.33 -68.19
CA ALA A 189 -9.26 42.40 -67.66
C ALA A 189 -8.24 42.97 -68.65
N THR A 190 -7.18 43.57 -68.12
CA THR A 190 -6.01 44.05 -68.86
C THR A 190 -4.85 43.04 -68.89
N GLN A 191 -4.93 41.97 -68.08
CA GLN A 191 -3.94 40.92 -68.02
C GLN A 191 -4.58 39.60 -67.57
N CYS A 192 -4.02 38.48 -68.03
CA CYS A 192 -4.39 37.17 -67.51
C CYS A 192 -3.73 36.93 -66.16
N THR A 193 -4.51 36.44 -65.20
CA THR A 193 -4.06 36.11 -63.84
C THR A 193 -3.68 34.64 -63.79
N LEU A 194 -2.53 34.30 -63.23
CA LEU A 194 -2.12 32.91 -62.99
C LEU A 194 -3.08 32.23 -62.01
N CYS A 195 -3.38 30.97 -62.26
CA CYS A 195 -4.22 30.18 -61.37
C CYS A 195 -3.42 29.79 -60.12
N SER A 196 -4.07 29.92 -58.97
CA SER A 196 -3.44 29.72 -57.65
C SER A 196 -3.76 28.31 -57.14
N MET A 197 -2.72 27.56 -56.77
CA MET A 197 -2.79 26.21 -56.17
C MET A 197 -3.32 25.09 -57.09
N CYS A 198 -3.30 25.31 -58.41
CA CYS A 198 -3.88 24.39 -59.39
C CYS A 198 -2.92 24.20 -60.55
N LYS A 199 -2.88 22.97 -61.09
CA LYS A 199 -2.08 22.63 -62.26
C LYS A 199 -2.73 23.16 -63.54
N ASP A 200 -4.06 23.11 -63.61
CA ASP A 200 -4.85 23.69 -64.69
C ASP A 200 -6.21 24.18 -64.17
N CYS A 201 -6.76 25.20 -64.82
CA CYS A 201 -7.92 25.94 -64.38
C CYS A 201 -8.76 26.45 -65.57
N ASP A 202 -10.03 26.70 -65.31
CA ASP A 202 -10.94 27.30 -66.27
C ASP A 202 -10.54 28.76 -66.54
N LYS A 203 -10.28 29.05 -67.81
CA LYS A 203 -9.79 30.35 -68.29
C LYS A 203 -10.76 31.50 -68.00
N THR A 204 -12.04 31.23 -67.76
CA THR A 204 -13.09 32.25 -67.59
C THR A 204 -13.32 32.68 -66.14
N ASN A 205 -13.08 31.79 -65.18
CA ASN A 205 -13.47 32.00 -63.78
C ASN A 205 -12.36 31.61 -62.78
N GLY A 206 -11.26 30.99 -63.25
CA GLY A 206 -10.14 30.59 -62.41
C GLY A 206 -10.40 29.35 -61.55
N HIS A 207 -11.53 28.67 -61.73
CA HIS A 207 -11.86 27.42 -61.04
C HIS A 207 -10.93 26.30 -61.47
N CYS A 208 -10.50 25.49 -60.51
CA CYS A 208 -9.48 24.49 -60.78
C CYS A 208 -10.10 23.26 -61.44
N ILE A 209 -9.43 22.78 -62.49
CA ILE A 209 -9.81 21.58 -63.23
C ILE A 209 -8.90 20.42 -62.78
N GLN A 210 -7.64 20.73 -62.51
CA GLN A 210 -6.66 19.76 -62.03
C GLN A 210 -5.76 20.40 -60.98
N CYS A 211 -5.54 19.69 -59.88
CA CYS A 211 -4.66 20.12 -58.81
C CYS A 211 -3.23 19.63 -59.02
N GLU A 212 -2.27 20.33 -58.41
CA GLU A 212 -0.89 19.83 -58.30
C GLU A 212 -0.83 18.56 -57.43
N VAL A 213 0.27 17.81 -57.53
CA VAL A 213 0.48 16.62 -56.69
C VAL A 213 0.48 17.02 -55.21
N GLY A 214 -0.12 16.18 -54.36
CA GLY A 214 -0.33 16.52 -52.94
C GLY A 214 -1.63 17.28 -52.64
N TYR A 215 -2.48 17.54 -53.63
CA TYR A 215 -3.76 18.23 -53.44
C TYR A 215 -4.94 17.40 -53.99
N GLU A 216 -6.13 17.56 -53.39
CA GLU A 216 -7.42 17.06 -53.88
C GLU A 216 -8.31 18.17 -54.44
N LEU A 217 -9.10 17.83 -55.46
CA LEU A 217 -10.09 18.72 -56.04
C LEU A 217 -11.44 18.56 -55.34
N VAL A 218 -11.87 19.59 -54.62
CA VAL A 218 -13.18 19.65 -53.97
C VAL A 218 -13.88 20.92 -54.40
N SER A 219 -15.05 20.81 -55.02
CA SER A 219 -15.86 21.97 -55.48
C SER A 219 -15.07 22.97 -56.34
N ASN A 220 -14.24 22.46 -57.25
CA ASN A 220 -13.37 23.24 -58.13
C ASN A 220 -12.30 24.10 -57.41
N GLN A 221 -11.92 23.69 -56.20
CA GLN A 221 -10.80 24.25 -55.41
C GLN A 221 -9.87 23.12 -54.97
N CYS A 222 -8.57 23.42 -54.92
CA CYS A 222 -7.55 22.45 -54.53
C CYS A 222 -7.22 22.57 -53.04
N TYR A 223 -7.35 21.46 -52.32
CA TYR A 223 -7.03 21.37 -50.90
C TYR A 223 -5.86 20.42 -50.67
N MET A 224 -4.93 20.77 -49.79
CA MET A 224 -3.79 19.90 -49.48
C MET A 224 -4.26 18.59 -48.84
N CYS A 225 -3.66 17.48 -49.26
CA CYS A 225 -3.92 16.19 -48.63
C CYS A 225 -3.53 16.22 -47.17
N SER A 226 -4.49 15.82 -46.33
CA SER A 226 -4.28 15.69 -44.89
C SER A 226 -3.27 14.59 -44.58
N LEU A 227 -2.72 14.64 -43.36
CA LEU A 227 -1.78 13.63 -42.85
C LEU A 227 -2.31 12.20 -43.05
N GLY A 228 -1.40 11.25 -43.29
CA GLY A 228 -1.71 9.87 -43.60
C GLY A 228 -2.27 9.64 -45.01
N SER A 229 -2.35 10.66 -45.85
CA SER A 229 -2.78 10.52 -47.26
C SER A 229 -1.76 11.15 -48.20
N TYR A 230 -1.70 10.65 -49.42
CA TYR A 230 -0.89 11.23 -50.48
C TYR A 230 -1.76 11.64 -51.68
N GLY A 231 -1.39 12.73 -52.33
CA GLY A 231 -2.13 13.27 -53.47
C GLY A 231 -1.70 12.60 -54.77
N ASN A 232 -2.63 11.90 -55.41
CA ASN A 232 -2.45 11.31 -56.73
C ASN A 232 -3.63 11.68 -57.64
N ASN A 233 -3.36 12.23 -58.82
CA ASN A 233 -4.37 12.64 -59.80
C ASN A 233 -5.54 13.46 -59.22
N SER A 234 -5.24 14.49 -58.42
CA SER A 234 -6.24 15.37 -57.79
C SER A 234 -7.18 14.68 -56.79
N GLN A 235 -6.74 13.55 -56.23
CA GLN A 235 -7.43 12.84 -55.14
C GLN A 235 -6.44 12.53 -54.01
N CYS A 236 -6.90 12.66 -52.77
CA CYS A 236 -6.13 12.24 -51.61
C CYS A 236 -6.41 10.77 -51.30
N ILE A 237 -5.40 9.93 -51.50
CA ILE A 237 -5.46 8.49 -51.25
C ILE A 237 -4.80 8.21 -49.91
N LYS A 238 -5.51 7.52 -49.01
CA LYS A 238 -4.95 7.09 -47.73
C LYS A 238 -3.78 6.14 -47.94
N CYS A 239 -2.72 6.31 -47.15
CA CYS A 239 -1.55 5.44 -47.22
C CYS A 239 -1.92 3.97 -46.95
N PRO A 240 -1.48 3.02 -47.82
CA PRO A 240 -1.73 1.60 -47.63
C PRO A 240 -0.98 1.03 -46.41
N LEU A 241 -1.34 -0.18 -45.99
CA LEU A 241 -0.66 -0.90 -44.90
C LEU A 241 0.85 -1.00 -45.16
N GLY A 242 1.66 -0.94 -44.10
CA GLY A 242 3.12 -0.89 -44.20
C GLY A 242 3.72 0.47 -44.57
N THR A 243 2.88 1.49 -44.81
CA THR A 243 3.31 2.85 -45.15
C THR A 243 2.59 3.91 -44.32
N TYR A 244 3.15 5.12 -44.25
CA TYR A 244 2.63 6.27 -43.51
C TYR A 244 2.94 7.59 -44.22
N SER A 245 2.29 8.68 -43.79
CA SER A 245 2.64 10.04 -44.20
C SER A 245 2.46 11.02 -43.05
N ASP A 246 3.55 11.66 -42.65
CA ASP A 246 3.66 12.63 -41.55
C ASP A 246 3.65 14.09 -42.03
N THR A 247 3.46 14.31 -43.34
CA THR A 247 3.52 15.63 -43.97
C THR A 247 2.20 15.95 -44.68
N ILE A 248 1.70 17.17 -44.47
CA ILE A 248 0.54 17.70 -45.20
C ILE A 248 0.96 17.91 -46.65
N GLY A 249 0.14 17.47 -47.60
CA GLY A 249 0.44 17.57 -49.03
C GLY A 249 1.44 16.53 -49.54
N ALA A 250 1.58 15.39 -48.86
CA ALA A 250 2.49 14.34 -49.31
C ALA A 250 2.15 13.85 -50.73
N ILE A 251 3.18 13.57 -51.53
CA ILE A 251 3.05 13.05 -52.90
C ILE A 251 3.23 11.53 -52.98
N THR A 252 3.71 10.92 -51.91
CA THR A 252 3.92 9.48 -51.76
C THR A 252 3.90 9.11 -50.28
N CYS A 253 3.66 7.84 -49.96
CA CYS A 253 3.75 7.33 -48.60
C CYS A 253 5.15 6.78 -48.31
N LEU A 254 5.64 7.04 -47.11
CA LEU A 254 6.90 6.51 -46.61
C LEU A 254 6.69 5.08 -46.11
N SER A 255 7.58 4.16 -46.48
CA SER A 255 7.53 2.79 -45.93
C SER A 255 8.00 2.78 -44.49
N CYS A 256 7.36 1.96 -43.64
CA CYS A 256 7.82 1.77 -42.28
C CYS A 256 9.24 1.21 -42.24
N ARG A 257 10.07 1.79 -41.36
CA ARG A 257 11.39 1.26 -41.02
C ARG A 257 11.23 -0.14 -40.42
N ASP A 258 12.32 -0.91 -40.44
CA ASP A 258 12.32 -2.21 -39.81
C ASP A 258 11.98 -2.07 -38.32
N ASN A 259 11.21 -3.04 -37.81
CA ASN A 259 10.62 -3.05 -36.47
C ASN A 259 9.45 -2.08 -36.23
N ASN A 260 8.87 -1.52 -37.30
CA ASN A 260 7.60 -0.78 -37.21
C ASN A 260 6.58 -1.26 -38.27
N TYR A 261 5.30 -1.05 -38.00
CA TYR A 261 4.18 -1.48 -38.85
C TYR A 261 3.00 -0.50 -38.80
N THR A 262 2.06 -0.61 -39.76
CA THR A 262 0.81 0.14 -39.77
C THR A 262 -0.38 -0.80 -40.00
N PRO A 263 -1.18 -1.12 -38.96
CA PRO A 263 -2.28 -2.08 -39.07
C PRO A 263 -3.53 -1.52 -39.76
N LYS A 264 -3.53 -0.23 -40.08
CA LYS A 264 -4.67 0.48 -40.66
C LYS A 264 -4.20 1.44 -41.74
N ILE A 265 -5.00 1.55 -42.79
CA ILE A 265 -4.79 2.53 -43.85
C ILE A 265 -4.89 3.96 -43.31
N GLY A 266 -4.05 4.84 -43.82
CA GLY A 266 -4.09 6.27 -43.53
C GLY A 266 -3.43 6.69 -42.22
N LEU A 267 -2.42 5.94 -41.74
CA LEU A 267 -1.67 6.31 -40.54
C LEU A 267 -0.63 7.39 -40.83
N MET A 268 -0.43 8.25 -39.82
CA MET A 268 0.47 9.39 -39.88
C MET A 268 1.88 9.06 -39.39
N GLU A 269 2.03 7.91 -38.74
CA GLU A 269 3.27 7.40 -38.17
C GLU A 269 3.19 5.87 -38.08
N CYS A 270 4.34 5.20 -38.04
CA CYS A 270 4.39 3.75 -37.86
C CYS A 270 4.44 3.37 -36.38
N ILE A 271 3.72 2.31 -36.03
CA ILE A 271 3.68 1.73 -34.68
C ILE A 271 4.89 0.80 -34.52
N SER A 272 5.59 0.86 -33.39
CA SER A 272 6.66 -0.09 -33.08
C SER A 272 6.10 -1.51 -32.92
N CYS A 273 6.81 -2.51 -33.46
CA CYS A 273 6.54 -3.92 -33.18
C CYS A 273 6.61 -4.20 -31.67
N ASP A 274 5.97 -5.28 -31.23
CA ASP A 274 6.10 -5.76 -29.85
C ASP A 274 7.58 -6.00 -29.52
N SER A 275 8.01 -5.57 -28.33
CA SER A 275 9.42 -5.65 -27.90
C SER A 275 9.93 -7.09 -27.77
N THR A 276 9.03 -8.07 -27.69
CA THR A 276 9.34 -9.50 -27.71
C THR A 276 9.68 -10.04 -29.11
N CYS A 277 9.60 -9.21 -30.14
CA CYS A 277 9.82 -9.58 -31.54
C CYS A 277 11.12 -8.99 -32.07
N ILE A 278 11.92 -9.81 -32.76
CA ILE A 278 13.15 -9.33 -33.43
C ILE A 278 12.80 -8.47 -34.64
N SER A 279 11.78 -8.89 -35.38
CA SER A 279 11.13 -8.09 -36.41
C SER A 279 9.67 -8.53 -36.57
N CYS A 280 8.84 -7.64 -37.12
CA CYS A 280 7.44 -7.94 -37.43
C CYS A 280 7.07 -7.51 -38.85
N ASN A 281 6.00 -8.10 -39.36
CA ASN A 281 5.45 -7.77 -40.66
C ASN A 281 4.89 -6.34 -40.65
N LYS A 282 5.26 -5.56 -41.66
CA LYS A 282 4.99 -4.11 -41.76
C LYS A 282 3.48 -3.80 -41.91
N GLU A 283 2.65 -4.76 -42.32
CA GLU A 283 1.22 -4.56 -42.55
C GLU A 283 0.35 -4.90 -41.34
N ASN A 284 0.71 -5.92 -40.56
CA ASN A 284 -0.16 -6.45 -39.49
C ASN A 284 0.52 -6.56 -38.12
N GLY A 285 1.82 -6.27 -38.02
CA GLY A 285 2.54 -6.30 -36.75
C GLY A 285 2.87 -7.70 -36.25
N PHE A 286 2.58 -8.73 -37.04
CA PHE A 286 2.85 -10.12 -36.69
C PHE A 286 4.33 -10.42 -36.68
N CYS A 287 4.77 -11.09 -35.64
CA CYS A 287 6.19 -11.31 -35.40
C CYS A 287 6.73 -12.38 -36.35
N SER A 288 7.81 -12.04 -37.05
CA SER A 288 8.51 -12.97 -37.94
C SER A 288 9.38 -13.95 -37.14
N SER A 289 9.95 -13.47 -36.03
CA SER A 289 10.80 -14.21 -35.13
C SER A 289 10.84 -13.52 -33.76
N CYS A 290 10.96 -14.32 -32.72
CA CYS A 290 10.96 -13.84 -31.35
C CYS A 290 12.38 -13.64 -30.84
N ILE A 291 12.52 -12.66 -29.94
CA ILE A 291 13.75 -12.48 -29.19
C ILE A 291 14.05 -13.77 -28.43
N ASP A 292 15.31 -13.95 -28.10
CA ASP A 292 15.69 -15.18 -27.45
C ASP A 292 15.03 -15.33 -26.08
N GLY A 293 14.68 -16.57 -25.72
CA GLY A 293 13.88 -16.85 -24.53
C GLY A 293 12.37 -16.73 -24.73
N ALA A 294 11.92 -16.37 -25.94
CA ALA A 294 10.51 -16.37 -26.34
C ALA A 294 10.26 -17.34 -27.49
N ILE A 295 9.02 -17.81 -27.59
CA ILE A 295 8.50 -18.71 -28.63
C ILE A 295 7.41 -18.02 -29.44
N LEU A 296 7.28 -18.40 -30.71
CA LEU A 296 6.26 -17.87 -31.60
C LEU A 296 4.98 -18.70 -31.45
N ILE A 297 3.90 -18.09 -30.95
CA ILE A 297 2.58 -18.71 -30.82
C ILE A 297 1.59 -17.84 -31.59
N ASN A 298 0.92 -18.38 -32.61
CA ASN A 298 -0.07 -17.67 -33.42
C ASN A 298 0.43 -16.29 -33.91
N ASN A 299 1.65 -16.25 -34.46
CA ASN A 299 2.26 -15.03 -35.00
C ASN A 299 2.54 -13.92 -33.95
N SER A 300 2.50 -14.24 -32.66
CA SER A 300 2.88 -13.38 -31.54
C SER A 300 3.94 -14.06 -30.69
N CYS A 301 4.85 -13.28 -30.10
CA CYS A 301 5.94 -13.81 -29.31
C CYS A 301 5.54 -13.90 -27.84
N SER A 302 5.65 -15.10 -27.28
CA SER A 302 5.38 -15.36 -25.87
C SER A 302 6.69 -15.70 -25.17
N VAL A 303 7.06 -14.88 -24.18
CA VAL A 303 8.23 -15.13 -23.33
C VAL A 303 8.00 -16.35 -22.46
N CYS A 304 8.99 -17.24 -22.44
CA CYS A 304 8.95 -18.39 -21.56
C CYS A 304 9.14 -17.95 -20.12
N TYR A 305 8.16 -18.32 -19.28
CA TYR A 305 8.14 -17.99 -17.87
C TYR A 305 9.26 -18.73 -17.13
N GLU A 306 9.61 -18.24 -15.95
CA GLU A 306 10.67 -18.80 -15.11
C GLU A 306 10.47 -20.31 -14.83
N GLY A 307 11.55 -21.08 -14.79
CA GLY A 307 11.49 -22.54 -14.72
C GLY A 307 11.29 -23.26 -16.06
N THR A 308 11.16 -22.51 -17.17
CA THR A 308 11.12 -23.07 -18.52
C THR A 308 12.21 -22.50 -19.44
N LYS A 309 12.52 -23.21 -20.54
CA LYS A 309 13.42 -22.76 -21.61
C LYS A 309 12.66 -22.70 -22.93
N ALA A 310 12.96 -21.68 -23.73
CA ALA A 310 12.39 -21.56 -25.07
C ALA A 310 12.95 -22.62 -26.02
N ASN A 311 12.08 -23.49 -26.54
CA ASN A 311 12.43 -24.43 -27.60
C ASN A 311 11.89 -23.92 -28.94
N LYS A 312 12.79 -23.35 -29.75
CA LYS A 312 12.45 -22.79 -31.06
C LYS A 312 12.02 -23.86 -32.09
N THR A 313 12.40 -25.12 -31.89
CA THR A 313 12.02 -26.23 -32.78
C THR A 313 10.59 -26.70 -32.52
N THR A 314 10.20 -26.82 -31.26
CA THR A 314 8.85 -27.26 -30.88
C THR A 314 7.85 -26.11 -30.71
N GLN A 315 8.34 -24.85 -30.72
CA GLN A 315 7.59 -23.65 -30.38
C GLN A 315 6.88 -23.77 -29.02
N LYS A 316 7.55 -24.42 -28.05
CA LYS A 316 7.05 -24.61 -26.68
C LYS A 316 8.09 -24.18 -25.66
N CYS A 317 7.61 -23.80 -24.49
CA CYS A 317 8.46 -23.57 -23.33
C CYS A 317 8.63 -24.91 -22.61
N ASP A 318 9.80 -25.51 -22.76
CA ASP A 318 10.11 -26.79 -22.13
C ASP A 318 10.44 -26.57 -20.66
N ILE A 319 9.86 -27.39 -19.78
CA ILE A 319 10.12 -27.31 -18.34
C ILE A 319 11.57 -27.71 -18.04
N CYS A 320 12.24 -26.93 -17.19
CA CYS A 320 13.55 -27.28 -16.66
C CYS A 320 13.41 -28.41 -15.64
N SER A 321 14.15 -29.51 -15.88
CA SER A 321 14.18 -30.67 -14.98
C SER A 321 14.81 -30.31 -13.63
N ALA A 322 14.51 -31.11 -12.60
CA ALA A 322 15.07 -30.94 -11.26
C ALA A 322 16.62 -30.89 -11.29
N GLY A 323 17.21 -30.07 -10.43
CA GLY A 323 18.65 -29.75 -10.44
C GLY A 323 19.07 -28.68 -11.43
N THR A 324 18.11 -28.10 -12.16
CA THR A 324 18.31 -26.95 -13.04
C THR A 324 17.23 -25.89 -12.83
N TYR A 325 17.60 -24.63 -13.08
CA TYR A 325 16.68 -23.50 -12.98
C TYR A 325 16.80 -22.58 -14.20
N SER A 326 15.78 -21.76 -14.42
CA SER A 326 15.86 -20.70 -15.43
C SER A 326 15.10 -19.46 -14.98
N LYS A 327 15.66 -18.29 -15.29
CA LYS A 327 14.95 -17.02 -15.12
C LYS A 327 13.97 -16.82 -16.28
N ASN A 328 13.09 -15.83 -16.15
CA ASN A 328 12.22 -15.40 -17.24
C ASN A 328 13.06 -15.13 -18.51
N GLN A 329 12.53 -15.49 -19.68
CA GLN A 329 13.19 -15.31 -20.97
C GLN A 329 14.52 -16.08 -21.11
N SER A 330 14.56 -17.34 -20.64
CA SER A 330 15.76 -18.17 -20.76
C SER A 330 15.76 -19.08 -21.99
N ARG A 331 16.95 -19.29 -22.57
CA ARG A 331 17.20 -20.25 -23.67
C ARG A 331 17.64 -21.63 -23.16
N THR A 332 18.14 -21.67 -21.94
CA THR A 332 18.74 -22.87 -21.35
C THR A 332 18.35 -22.99 -19.89
N CYS A 333 18.37 -24.23 -19.40
CA CYS A 333 18.25 -24.50 -17.98
C CYS A 333 19.68 -24.54 -17.41
N ILE A 334 19.91 -23.75 -16.36
CA ILE A 334 21.21 -23.60 -15.71
C ILE A 334 21.26 -24.60 -14.56
N SER A 335 22.34 -25.39 -14.46
CA SER A 335 22.51 -26.36 -13.36
C SER A 335 22.78 -25.65 -12.05
N CYS A 336 22.20 -26.16 -10.95
CA CYS A 336 22.47 -25.61 -9.63
C CYS A 336 23.93 -25.83 -9.21
N PRO A 337 24.59 -24.80 -8.64
CA PRO A 337 25.91 -24.94 -8.06
C PRO A 337 25.91 -25.90 -6.86
N SER A 338 27.09 -26.37 -6.47
CA SER A 338 27.28 -27.18 -5.26
C SER A 338 26.66 -26.45 -4.05
N GLN A 339 25.95 -27.15 -3.16
CA GLN A 339 25.17 -26.60 -2.02
C GLN A 339 23.80 -26.00 -2.35
N TYR A 340 23.31 -26.18 -3.57
CA TYR A 340 21.98 -25.74 -3.97
C TYR A 340 21.25 -26.83 -4.76
N TYR A 341 19.93 -26.87 -4.61
CA TYR A 341 19.04 -27.80 -5.29
C TYR A 341 17.84 -27.08 -5.90
N SER A 342 17.12 -27.73 -6.81
CA SER A 342 15.88 -27.20 -7.37
C SER A 342 14.95 -28.34 -7.79
N PHE A 343 13.65 -28.13 -7.61
CA PHE A 343 12.62 -29.02 -8.13
C PHE A 343 12.38 -28.74 -9.62
N GLU A 344 11.61 -29.58 -10.30
CA GLU A 344 11.17 -29.26 -11.66
C GLU A 344 10.46 -27.91 -11.73
N ASN A 345 10.63 -27.20 -12.85
CA ASN A 345 10.01 -25.89 -13.09
C ASN A 345 10.43 -24.80 -12.09
N SER A 346 11.67 -24.85 -11.58
CA SER A 346 12.16 -23.86 -10.61
C SER A 346 12.79 -22.63 -11.25
N SER A 347 12.49 -21.45 -10.69
CA SER A 347 13.03 -20.16 -11.12
C SER A 347 14.39 -19.80 -10.52
N MET A 348 14.78 -20.48 -9.44
CA MET A 348 16.06 -20.33 -8.75
C MET A 348 16.41 -21.61 -8.01
N CYS A 349 17.69 -21.78 -7.69
CA CYS A 349 18.10 -22.85 -6.78
C CYS A 349 17.86 -22.44 -5.34
N LYS A 350 17.38 -23.38 -4.53
CA LYS A 350 17.26 -23.27 -3.09
C LYS A 350 18.55 -23.77 -2.45
N GLN A 351 18.99 -23.12 -1.39
CA GLN A 351 20.13 -23.58 -0.62
C GLN A 351 19.77 -24.89 0.09
N CYS A 352 20.72 -25.83 0.16
CA CYS A 352 20.60 -27.01 1.00
C CYS A 352 20.36 -26.61 2.48
N GLU A 353 19.89 -27.56 3.29
CA GLU A 353 19.77 -27.36 4.74
C GLU A 353 21.11 -26.92 5.35
N SER A 354 21.08 -25.99 6.30
CA SER A 354 22.28 -25.33 6.83
C SER A 354 23.26 -26.25 7.55
N THR A 355 22.83 -27.45 7.90
CA THR A 355 23.64 -28.50 8.55
C THR A 355 24.38 -29.38 7.54
N CYS A 356 24.12 -29.21 6.23
CA CYS A 356 24.64 -30.05 5.17
C CYS A 356 25.75 -29.36 4.40
N GLU A 357 26.85 -30.08 4.18
CA GLU A 357 27.98 -29.59 3.40
C GLU A 357 27.72 -29.73 1.90
N THR A 358 27.06 -30.80 1.48
CA THR A 358 26.54 -30.99 0.13
C THR A 358 25.18 -31.69 0.15
N CYS A 359 24.33 -31.42 -0.83
CA CYS A 359 23.05 -32.11 -1.01
C CYS A 359 22.80 -32.46 -2.48
N ASP A 360 21.91 -33.41 -2.71
CA ASP A 360 21.46 -33.81 -4.04
C ASP A 360 20.76 -32.63 -4.73
N LYS A 361 21.19 -32.33 -5.95
CA LYS A 361 20.74 -31.16 -6.70
C LYS A 361 19.25 -31.21 -7.07
N THR A 362 18.63 -32.39 -7.09
CA THR A 362 17.25 -32.60 -7.55
C THR A 362 16.20 -32.56 -6.44
N ASN A 363 16.56 -32.99 -5.23
CA ASN A 363 15.61 -33.16 -4.13
C ASN A 363 16.06 -32.49 -2.81
N GLY A 364 17.29 -31.98 -2.73
CA GLY A 364 17.81 -31.27 -1.57
C GLY A 364 18.23 -32.17 -0.40
N GLN A 365 18.20 -33.50 -0.56
CA GLN A 365 18.62 -34.45 0.48
C GLN A 365 20.12 -34.39 0.69
N CYS A 366 20.55 -34.42 1.95
CA CYS A 366 21.95 -34.23 2.29
C CYS A 366 22.79 -35.45 1.91
N LEU A 367 23.93 -35.20 1.28
CA LEU A 367 24.89 -36.22 0.87
C LEU A 367 26.10 -36.24 1.81
N THR A 368 26.53 -35.06 2.27
CA THR A 368 27.56 -34.89 3.29
C THR A 368 27.14 -33.82 4.30
N CYS A 369 27.59 -33.95 5.54
CA CYS A 369 27.25 -33.07 6.65
C CYS A 369 28.42 -32.17 7.01
N LEU A 370 28.12 -30.97 7.51
CA LEU A 370 29.15 -30.10 8.06
C LEU A 370 29.82 -30.76 9.27
N SER A 371 31.09 -30.44 9.51
CA SER A 371 31.84 -30.92 10.66
C SER A 371 31.08 -30.70 11.96
N GLY A 372 30.90 -31.76 12.75
CA GLY A 372 30.09 -31.77 13.98
C GLY A 372 28.71 -32.40 13.80
N TYR A 373 28.33 -32.77 12.57
CA TYR A 373 27.06 -33.42 12.23
C TYR A 373 27.27 -34.76 11.51
N GLY A 374 26.36 -35.71 11.74
CA GLY A 374 26.34 -37.03 11.09
C GLY A 374 25.09 -37.24 10.24
N LEU A 375 25.27 -37.93 9.10
CA LEU A 375 24.22 -38.24 8.15
C LEU A 375 23.39 -39.45 8.61
N THR A 376 22.09 -39.26 8.68
CA THR A 376 21.11 -40.31 9.03
C THR A 376 20.67 -41.11 7.81
N SER A 377 20.00 -42.24 8.04
CA SER A 377 19.39 -43.06 6.98
C SER A 377 18.26 -42.35 6.22
N SER A 378 17.73 -41.25 6.74
CA SER A 378 16.76 -40.37 6.07
C SER A 378 17.41 -39.22 5.29
N SER A 379 18.74 -39.23 5.11
CA SER A 379 19.51 -38.18 4.41
C SER A 379 19.39 -36.79 5.06
N SER A 380 19.28 -36.76 6.40
CA SER A 380 19.30 -35.54 7.21
C SER A 380 20.51 -35.53 8.14
N CYS A 381 21.12 -34.37 8.34
CA CYS A 381 22.29 -34.21 9.21
C CYS A 381 21.87 -33.89 10.63
N ILE A 382 22.25 -34.74 11.59
CA ILE A 382 22.00 -34.52 13.02
C ILE A 382 23.30 -34.15 13.73
N ILE A 383 23.22 -33.28 14.72
CA ILE A 383 24.38 -32.87 15.49
C ILE A 383 24.91 -34.06 16.32
N CYS A 384 26.22 -34.24 16.35
CA CYS A 384 26.82 -35.33 17.13
C CYS A 384 26.72 -35.03 18.62
N ASN A 385 26.06 -35.92 19.36
CA ASN A 385 25.83 -35.78 20.79
C ASN A 385 27.11 -36.02 21.60
N PRO A 386 27.17 -35.59 22.88
CA PRO A 386 28.28 -35.89 23.78
C PRO A 386 28.68 -37.37 23.74
N GLY A 387 29.98 -37.64 23.74
CA GLY A 387 30.55 -38.98 23.54
C GLY A 387 30.78 -39.40 22.08
N THR A 388 30.40 -38.58 21.10
CA THR A 388 30.60 -38.87 19.67
C THR A 388 31.30 -37.73 18.94
N LYS A 389 32.22 -38.07 18.02
CA LYS A 389 32.91 -37.14 17.11
C LYS A 389 32.40 -37.31 15.68
N SER A 390 32.46 -36.24 14.90
CA SER A 390 32.11 -36.26 13.48
C SER A 390 33.30 -36.71 12.63
N LEU A 391 33.22 -37.90 12.00
CA LEU A 391 34.22 -38.42 11.06
C LEU A 391 33.50 -38.89 9.78
N ASP A 392 33.92 -38.39 8.62
CA ASP A 392 33.34 -38.72 7.31
C ASP A 392 31.80 -38.58 7.25
N SER A 393 31.26 -37.48 7.77
CA SER A 393 29.81 -37.25 7.88
C SER A 393 29.06 -38.31 8.69
N LYS A 394 29.71 -38.97 9.66
CA LYS A 394 29.07 -39.89 10.63
C LYS A 394 29.46 -39.52 12.06
N CYS A 395 28.51 -39.65 12.98
CA CYS A 395 28.81 -39.57 14.40
C CYS A 395 29.38 -40.91 14.86
N VAL A 396 30.67 -40.93 15.20
CA VAL A 396 31.39 -42.11 15.68
C VAL A 396 31.75 -41.91 17.15
N ASN A 397 31.71 -42.99 17.95
CA ASN A 397 32.03 -42.90 19.37
C ASN A 397 33.49 -42.45 19.58
N CYS A 398 33.73 -41.71 20.66
CA CYS A 398 35.08 -41.44 21.12
C CYS A 398 35.81 -42.75 21.47
N ASP A 399 37.11 -42.77 21.21
CA ASP A 399 37.97 -43.90 21.54
C ASP A 399 38.12 -44.02 23.06
N ALA A 400 38.51 -45.20 23.58
CA ALA A 400 38.71 -45.39 25.02
C ALA A 400 39.72 -44.37 25.58
N MET A 401 39.50 -43.89 26.82
CA MET A 401 40.26 -42.79 27.46
C MET A 401 40.14 -41.41 26.79
N THR A 402 39.14 -41.22 25.95
CA THR A 402 38.79 -39.90 25.40
C THR A 402 37.29 -39.62 25.56
N TYR A 403 36.93 -38.35 25.67
CA TYR A 403 35.57 -37.90 25.89
C TYR A 403 35.24 -36.63 25.10
N GLN A 404 33.97 -36.35 24.91
CA GLN A 404 33.50 -35.06 24.43
C GLN A 404 32.22 -34.68 25.17
N ASN A 405 32.22 -33.47 25.72
CA ASN A 405 31.13 -32.95 26.55
C ASN A 405 30.28 -31.89 25.88
N LEU A 406 30.69 -31.40 24.71
CA LEU A 406 29.93 -30.42 23.94
C LEU A 406 29.20 -31.10 22.79
N VAL A 407 27.98 -30.65 22.50
CA VAL A 407 27.23 -31.10 21.32
C VAL A 407 27.90 -30.52 20.07
N GLY A 408 28.18 -31.36 19.07
CA GLY A 408 28.75 -30.96 17.79
C GLY A 408 30.26 -30.71 17.76
N GLN A 409 30.99 -31.09 18.81
CA GLN A 409 32.45 -31.01 18.83
C GLN A 409 33.07 -32.06 17.88
N ILE A 410 34.21 -31.69 17.30
CA ILE A 410 34.84 -32.42 16.17
C ILE A 410 35.97 -33.36 16.60
N ASN A 411 36.50 -33.18 17.82
CA ASN A 411 37.62 -33.93 18.37
C ASN A 411 37.32 -34.34 19.81
N CYS A 412 37.67 -35.58 20.16
CA CYS A 412 37.60 -36.06 21.54
C CYS A 412 38.81 -35.55 22.35
N ILE A 413 38.55 -35.19 23.61
CA ILE A 413 39.51 -34.71 24.60
C ILE A 413 40.00 -35.91 25.41
N SER A 414 41.29 -35.96 25.75
CA SER A 414 41.83 -37.01 26.62
C SER A 414 41.31 -36.87 28.05
N CYS A 415 40.96 -37.98 28.68
CA CYS A 415 40.56 -38.01 30.09
C CYS A 415 41.74 -37.73 31.04
N ASP A 416 41.43 -37.41 32.28
CA ASP A 416 42.43 -37.17 33.33
C ASP A 416 43.36 -38.39 33.49
N THR A 417 44.66 -38.14 33.61
CA THR A 417 45.70 -39.17 33.66
C THR A 417 45.64 -40.04 34.92
N LEU A 418 44.92 -39.59 35.95
CA LEU A 418 44.68 -40.35 37.18
C LEU A 418 43.48 -41.33 37.05
N CYS A 419 42.65 -41.18 36.01
CA CYS A 419 41.56 -42.12 35.73
C CYS A 419 42.10 -43.41 35.09
N ALA A 420 41.65 -44.56 35.58
CA ALA A 420 41.80 -45.84 34.87
C ALA A 420 40.74 -46.02 33.77
N SER A 421 39.57 -45.39 33.94
CA SER A 421 38.55 -45.23 32.90
C SER A 421 37.72 -43.98 33.18
N CYS A 422 37.08 -43.44 32.14
CA CYS A 422 36.29 -42.21 32.21
C CYS A 422 35.03 -42.30 31.36
N ASP A 423 34.03 -41.51 31.70
CA ASP A 423 32.80 -41.37 30.94
C ASP A 423 33.07 -40.61 29.64
N GLN A 424 32.70 -41.21 28.51
CA GLN A 424 32.95 -40.67 27.18
C GLN A 424 32.16 -39.37 26.91
N THR A 425 31.13 -39.07 27.69
CA THR A 425 30.25 -37.91 27.51
C THR A 425 30.64 -36.69 28.34
N ASN A 426 31.36 -36.85 29.46
CA ASN A 426 31.67 -35.72 30.34
C ASN A 426 33.11 -35.75 30.90
N GLY A 427 33.87 -36.81 30.63
CA GLY A 427 35.27 -36.94 31.02
C GLY A 427 35.49 -37.25 32.50
N GLN A 428 34.43 -37.42 33.28
CA GLN A 428 34.53 -37.82 34.68
C GLN A 428 35.11 -39.22 34.79
N CYS A 429 36.03 -39.43 35.73
CA CYS A 429 36.57 -40.74 36.01
C CYS A 429 35.44 -41.67 36.46
N LEU A 430 35.34 -42.85 35.83
CA LEU A 430 34.47 -43.94 36.28
C LEU A 430 35.24 -44.87 37.23
N THR A 431 36.55 -45.01 37.01
CA THR A 431 37.46 -45.73 37.90
C THR A 431 38.80 -45.01 37.99
N CYS A 432 39.46 -45.12 39.14
CA CYS A 432 40.78 -44.55 39.40
C CYS A 432 41.87 -45.62 39.39
N TYR A 433 43.11 -45.23 39.07
CA TYR A 433 44.27 -46.08 39.29
C TYR A 433 44.51 -46.37 40.78
N ALA A 434 45.28 -47.41 41.08
CA ALA A 434 45.65 -47.77 42.45
C ALA A 434 46.34 -46.60 43.19
N GLY A 435 46.08 -46.46 44.48
CA GLY A 435 46.52 -45.32 45.30
C GLY A 435 45.55 -44.13 45.32
N TYR A 436 44.49 -44.15 44.50
CA TYR A 436 43.50 -43.09 44.40
C TYR A 436 42.08 -43.63 44.66
N ARG A 437 41.21 -42.78 45.23
CA ARG A 437 39.77 -43.02 45.39
C ARG A 437 38.98 -42.16 44.41
N LEU A 438 37.85 -42.69 43.96
CA LEU A 438 36.89 -41.92 43.18
C LEU A 438 35.99 -41.07 44.07
N ASN A 439 35.99 -39.76 43.85
CA ASN A 439 35.11 -38.83 44.53
C ASN A 439 33.73 -38.73 43.88
N SER A 440 32.76 -38.17 44.64
CA SER A 440 31.40 -37.87 44.16
C SER A 440 31.34 -36.96 42.93
N ASN A 441 32.40 -36.17 42.69
CA ASN A 441 32.49 -35.26 41.55
C ASN A 441 33.13 -35.91 40.30
N GLY A 442 33.40 -37.22 40.34
CA GLY A 442 34.00 -37.93 39.21
C GLY A 442 35.48 -37.64 39.01
N THR A 443 36.21 -37.30 40.07
CA THR A 443 37.66 -37.04 40.05
C THR A 443 38.40 -38.02 40.97
N CYS A 444 39.66 -38.32 40.65
CA CYS A 444 40.49 -39.23 41.43
C CYS A 444 41.35 -38.46 42.44
N GLU A 445 41.16 -38.74 43.73
CA GLU A 445 41.94 -38.15 44.81
C GLU A 445 42.90 -39.17 45.43
N MET A 446 44.10 -38.74 45.78
CA MET A 446 45.10 -39.60 46.42
C MET A 446 44.66 -40.00 47.83
N CYS A 447 44.86 -41.27 48.19
CA CYS A 447 44.57 -41.75 49.54
C CYS A 447 45.43 -41.05 50.61
N GLY A 448 44.81 -40.80 51.78
CA GLY A 448 45.42 -40.11 52.90
C GLY A 448 46.55 -40.92 53.55
N ASP A 449 47.16 -40.35 54.59
CA ASP A 449 48.19 -41.08 55.36
C ASP A 449 47.54 -42.25 56.11
N LYS A 450 48.16 -43.43 56.03
CA LYS A 450 47.64 -44.72 56.53
C LYS A 450 46.40 -45.26 55.82
N GLU A 451 46.20 -44.92 54.55
CA GLU A 451 45.14 -45.47 53.71
C GLU A 451 45.68 -45.93 52.35
N TYR A 452 45.01 -46.91 51.73
CA TYR A 452 45.39 -47.47 50.43
C TYR A 452 44.17 -47.80 49.55
N SER A 453 44.39 -47.97 48.25
CA SER A 453 43.38 -48.39 47.27
C SER A 453 44.02 -49.26 46.20
N LEU A 454 43.41 -50.42 45.90
CA LEU A 454 43.85 -51.31 44.81
C LEU A 454 43.41 -50.81 43.41
N GLY A 455 42.80 -49.62 43.34
CA GLY A 455 42.22 -49.06 42.13
C GLY A 455 40.76 -49.51 41.92
N GLY A 456 39.99 -48.72 41.17
CA GLY A 456 38.58 -49.01 40.89
C GLY A 456 37.61 -48.90 42.08
N THR A 457 38.03 -48.29 43.19
CA THR A 457 37.20 -48.14 44.40
C THR A 457 36.87 -46.67 44.70
N SER A 458 35.72 -46.43 45.33
CA SER A 458 35.24 -45.09 45.73
C SER A 458 35.67 -44.69 47.15
N SER A 459 36.48 -45.51 47.82
CA SER A 459 36.90 -45.27 49.18
C SER A 459 38.29 -45.86 49.41
N CYS A 460 39.16 -45.11 50.07
CA CYS A 460 40.43 -45.65 50.54
C CYS A 460 40.17 -46.57 51.74
N LEU A 461 40.84 -47.71 51.74
CA LEU A 461 40.83 -48.66 52.85
C LEU A 461 41.92 -48.26 53.83
N SER A 462 41.63 -48.29 55.13
CA SER A 462 42.65 -48.08 56.15
C SER A 462 43.71 -49.18 56.06
N CYS A 463 44.97 -48.83 56.28
CA CYS A 463 46.04 -49.83 56.41
C CYS A 463 45.67 -50.88 57.48
N PRO A 464 46.14 -52.13 57.33
CA PRO A 464 45.92 -53.17 58.34
C PRO A 464 46.33 -52.69 59.75
N ILE A 465 45.50 -53.00 60.76
CA ILE A 465 45.67 -52.51 62.15
C ILE A 465 47.01 -52.92 62.80
N VAL A 466 47.69 -53.91 62.22
CA VAL A 466 49.00 -54.39 62.66
C VAL A 466 50.17 -53.53 62.16
N CYS A 467 49.88 -52.44 61.43
CA CYS A 467 50.86 -51.65 60.69
C CYS A 467 50.81 -50.16 61.05
N THR A 468 51.99 -49.56 61.21
CA THR A 468 52.13 -48.14 61.50
C THR A 468 51.94 -47.29 60.24
N ASN A 469 52.32 -47.79 59.06
CA ASN A 469 52.03 -47.23 57.75
C ASN A 469 52.03 -48.33 56.64
N CYS A 470 51.45 -48.07 55.46
CA CYS A 470 51.40 -49.02 54.33
C CYS A 470 51.53 -48.32 52.96
N PHE A 471 51.89 -49.08 51.92
CA PHE A 471 51.93 -48.58 50.54
C PHE A 471 50.53 -48.26 50.02
N LYS A 472 50.34 -47.08 49.42
CA LYS A 472 49.02 -46.56 49.03
C LYS A 472 48.38 -47.36 47.89
N GLU A 473 49.18 -48.01 47.05
CA GLU A 473 48.71 -48.75 45.87
C GLU A 473 48.37 -50.22 46.18
N SER A 474 48.83 -50.77 47.31
CA SER A 474 48.75 -52.21 47.61
C SER A 474 48.29 -52.56 49.02
N GLY A 475 48.36 -51.63 49.97
CA GLY A 475 48.02 -51.87 51.39
C GLY A 475 49.05 -52.70 52.16
N ILE A 476 50.18 -53.03 51.54
CA ILE A 476 51.26 -53.80 52.15
C ILE A 476 52.00 -52.93 53.15
N CYS A 477 52.27 -53.47 54.34
CA CYS A 477 52.80 -52.72 55.47
C CYS A 477 54.26 -52.32 55.30
N THR A 478 54.55 -51.05 55.52
CA THR A 478 55.93 -50.53 55.48
C THR A 478 56.63 -50.71 56.83
N THR A 479 55.90 -50.60 57.94
CA THR A 479 56.40 -50.76 59.33
C THR A 479 55.31 -51.35 60.25
N CYS A 480 55.67 -52.20 61.22
CA CYS A 480 54.74 -52.89 62.12
C CYS A 480 54.45 -52.07 63.41
N GLN A 481 53.28 -52.29 64.03
CA GLN A 481 52.92 -51.70 65.32
C GLN A 481 53.57 -52.47 66.50
N SER A 482 53.82 -51.79 67.63
CA SER A 482 54.37 -52.42 68.85
C SER A 482 53.52 -53.61 69.32
N GLY A 483 54.14 -54.69 69.76
CA GLY A 483 53.48 -55.99 70.03
C GLY A 483 53.48 -56.96 68.84
N TYR A 484 53.88 -56.48 67.65
CA TYR A 484 54.01 -57.25 66.41
C TYR A 484 55.43 -57.15 65.84
N LYS A 485 55.86 -58.18 65.11
CA LYS A 485 57.16 -58.29 64.44
C LYS A 485 57.01 -58.57 62.96
N GLN A 486 57.96 -58.10 62.16
CA GLN A 486 57.99 -58.31 60.71
C GLN A 486 58.66 -59.65 60.34
N ILE A 487 58.04 -60.41 59.44
CA ILE A 487 58.62 -61.60 58.81
C ILE A 487 58.54 -61.48 57.28
N GLU A 488 59.48 -62.09 56.56
CA GLU A 488 59.47 -62.16 55.11
C GLU A 488 58.87 -63.49 54.64
N ASP A 489 57.77 -63.42 53.88
CA ASP A 489 57.22 -64.56 53.16
C ASP A 489 57.35 -64.31 51.65
N LYS A 490 58.28 -65.03 51.02
CA LYS A 490 58.46 -65.21 49.56
C LYS A 490 58.43 -63.98 48.64
N THR A 491 58.48 -62.76 49.17
CA THR A 491 58.72 -61.41 48.58
C THR A 491 57.97 -60.31 49.35
N ASN A 492 57.05 -60.65 50.26
CA ASN A 492 56.25 -59.69 51.02
C ASN A 492 56.62 -59.66 52.51
N LYS A 493 56.66 -58.45 53.06
CA LYS A 493 56.87 -58.16 54.48
C LYS A 493 55.52 -58.14 55.20
N ILE A 494 55.32 -59.05 56.15
CA ILE A 494 54.06 -59.18 56.91
C ILE A 494 54.31 -59.02 58.42
N CYS A 495 53.38 -58.40 59.12
CA CYS A 495 53.45 -58.17 60.56
C CYS A 495 52.67 -59.25 61.31
N ILE A 496 53.32 -59.98 62.21
CA ILE A 496 52.71 -61.02 63.05
C ILE A 496 52.90 -60.70 64.53
N SER A 497 51.98 -61.12 65.40
CA SER A 497 52.10 -60.89 66.85
C SER A 497 53.34 -61.57 67.41
N CYS A 498 54.01 -60.93 68.39
CA CYS A 498 55.12 -61.52 69.13
C CYS A 498 54.69 -62.60 70.12
N SER A 499 53.39 -62.66 70.45
CA SER A 499 52.77 -63.78 71.17
C SER A 499 52.09 -64.74 70.21
N SER A 500 52.20 -66.05 70.49
CA SER A 500 51.63 -67.10 69.62
C SER A 500 50.10 -67.10 69.58
N ASN A 501 49.44 -66.48 70.55
CA ASN A 501 47.97 -66.37 70.61
C ASN A 501 47.43 -64.94 70.41
N GLY A 502 48.27 -64.00 69.99
CA GLY A 502 47.83 -62.70 69.43
C GLY A 502 47.61 -61.55 70.41
N ASN A 503 47.69 -61.74 71.73
CA ASN A 503 47.30 -60.71 72.72
C ASN A 503 48.50 -59.98 73.37
N CYS A 504 49.55 -59.72 72.60
CA CYS A 504 50.76 -59.05 73.05
C CYS A 504 50.67 -57.51 72.93
N SER A 505 51.00 -56.76 73.98
CA SER A 505 51.08 -55.29 73.95
C SER A 505 52.47 -54.77 73.58
N SER A 506 53.55 -55.48 73.89
CA SER A 506 54.91 -55.09 73.53
C SER A 506 55.85 -56.29 73.36
N CYS A 507 56.82 -56.17 72.45
CA CYS A 507 57.82 -57.21 72.19
C CYS A 507 59.19 -56.83 72.77
N ASP A 508 60.04 -57.83 72.98
CA ASP A 508 61.44 -57.62 73.32
C ASP A 508 62.25 -56.91 72.20
N GLN A 509 63.44 -56.40 72.56
CA GLN A 509 64.31 -55.64 71.65
C GLN A 509 65.32 -56.53 70.91
N ASN A 510 64.90 -57.67 70.37
CA ASN A 510 65.78 -58.50 69.54
C ASN A 510 66.19 -57.75 68.25
N GLU A 511 67.49 -57.75 67.92
CA GLU A 511 68.04 -57.13 66.70
C GLU A 511 67.47 -57.78 65.43
N ASN A 512 67.21 -59.10 65.47
CA ASN A 512 66.49 -59.77 64.41
C ASN A 512 64.99 -59.68 64.69
N GLU A 513 64.31 -58.80 63.95
CA GLU A 513 62.90 -58.47 64.16
C GLU A 513 62.00 -59.72 64.12
N SER A 514 62.27 -60.68 63.23
CA SER A 514 61.52 -61.94 63.13
C SER A 514 61.57 -62.84 64.38
N LEU A 515 62.53 -62.63 65.27
CA LEU A 515 62.76 -63.44 66.47
C LEU A 515 62.21 -62.82 67.76
N ARG A 516 61.53 -61.67 67.68
CA ARG A 516 61.00 -61.00 68.88
C ARG A 516 59.92 -61.81 69.60
N ASN A 517 59.92 -61.77 70.94
CA ASN A 517 58.98 -62.44 71.82
C ASN A 517 58.13 -61.45 72.63
N CYS A 518 56.96 -61.90 73.09
CA CYS A 518 56.06 -61.07 73.87
C CYS A 518 56.54 -60.84 75.31
N VAL A 519 56.59 -59.57 75.74
CA VAL A 519 57.00 -59.20 77.11
C VAL A 519 55.87 -58.64 77.97
N GLU A 520 54.75 -58.24 77.37
CA GLU A 520 53.60 -57.67 78.07
C GLU A 520 52.29 -57.99 77.32
N CYS A 521 51.19 -58.26 78.05
CA CYS A 521 49.88 -58.61 77.47
C CYS A 521 48.90 -57.44 77.49
N THR A 522 47.95 -57.43 76.56
CA THR A 522 46.85 -56.46 76.53
C THR A 522 45.89 -56.62 77.72
N THR A 523 45.26 -55.51 78.13
CA THR A 523 44.39 -55.44 79.32
C THR A 523 43.26 -56.48 79.28
N GLY A 524 43.08 -57.22 80.38
CA GLY A 524 42.11 -58.34 80.46
C GLY A 524 42.72 -59.72 80.16
N TYR A 525 44.02 -59.77 79.88
CA TYR A 525 44.79 -61.00 79.68
C TYR A 525 46.03 -61.03 80.61
N TYR A 526 46.50 -62.23 80.99
CA TYR A 526 47.75 -62.40 81.75
C TYR A 526 48.79 -63.21 80.96
N LEU A 527 50.08 -62.95 81.20
CA LEU A 527 51.23 -63.53 80.49
C LEU A 527 51.64 -64.89 81.10
N ASP A 528 51.71 -65.92 80.26
CA ASP A 528 52.20 -67.26 80.59
C ASP A 528 52.94 -67.86 79.38
N ASN A 529 54.24 -68.18 79.51
CA ASN A 529 55.09 -68.76 78.46
C ASN A 529 54.90 -68.13 77.05
N ASN A 530 55.09 -66.83 76.94
CA ASN A 530 54.92 -66.03 75.70
C ASN A 530 53.48 -65.98 75.14
N ASN A 531 52.47 -66.42 75.91
CA ASN A 531 51.05 -66.43 75.55
C ASN A 531 50.19 -65.62 76.54
N CYS A 532 49.11 -65.00 76.06
CA CYS A 532 48.25 -64.08 76.82
C CYS A 532 46.77 -64.56 76.83
N ASN A 533 46.14 -64.85 77.99
CA ASN A 533 44.83 -65.57 78.13
C ASN A 533 43.67 -64.76 78.85
N ILE A 534 42.36 -64.90 78.46
CA ILE A 534 41.19 -63.96 78.68
C ILE A 534 40.22 -64.19 79.89
N LEU A 535 39.46 -63.14 80.33
CA LEU A 535 38.18 -63.16 81.11
C LEU A 535 36.96 -62.55 80.31
N SER A 536 35.71 -63.08 80.34
CA SER A 536 34.62 -62.75 79.36
C SER A 536 33.29 -62.09 79.85
N LEU A 537 32.62 -61.19 79.05
CA LEU A 537 31.16 -61.10 78.64
C LEU A 537 30.68 -59.72 77.98
N LEU A 538 29.62 -59.71 77.13
CA LEU A 538 29.17 -58.68 76.11
C LEU A 538 27.66 -58.18 76.19
N PHE A 539 27.32 -56.98 75.63
CA PHE A 539 26.06 -56.45 74.94
C PHE A 539 25.39 -55.08 75.37
N TRP A 540 24.90 -54.28 74.38
CA TRP A 540 24.53 -52.83 74.44
C TRP A 540 23.03 -52.49 74.20
N GLY A 541 22.52 -51.44 74.87
CA GLY A 541 21.19 -50.84 74.65
C GLY A 541 20.59 -50.11 75.86
N ILE A 542 21.46 -49.62 76.75
CA ILE A 542 21.07 -49.28 78.12
C ILE A 542 21.83 -48.03 78.60
N VAL A 543 21.13 -47.20 79.36
CA VAL A 543 21.69 -46.11 80.16
C VAL A 543 21.89 -46.61 81.59
N SER A 544 23.06 -46.36 82.18
CA SER A 544 23.40 -46.91 83.51
C SER A 544 23.09 -45.92 84.63
N ASN A 545 22.53 -46.43 85.72
CA ASN A 545 22.66 -45.79 87.03
C ASN A 545 23.27 -46.82 87.98
N ASP A 546 23.94 -46.39 89.05
CA ASP A 546 25.04 -47.11 89.75
C ASP A 546 24.74 -48.52 90.35
N SER A 547 23.68 -49.22 89.93
CA SER A 547 23.49 -50.66 90.13
C SER A 547 22.53 -51.37 89.15
N THR A 548 21.88 -50.69 88.18
CA THR A 548 20.98 -51.35 87.20
C THR A 548 20.89 -50.58 85.86
N CYS A 549 20.29 -51.25 84.87
CA CYS A 549 20.29 -50.89 83.46
C CYS A 549 18.84 -50.62 82.99
N LEU A 550 18.50 -49.39 82.56
CA LEU A 550 17.13 -48.97 82.15
C LEU A 550 17.03 -48.52 80.68
N ARG A 551 15.85 -48.70 80.06
CA ARG A 551 15.52 -48.32 78.67
C ARG A 551 14.85 -46.95 78.61
N CYS A 552 15.20 -46.10 77.64
CA CYS A 552 14.55 -44.78 77.41
C CYS A 552 13.07 -44.93 76.99
N GLU A 553 12.21 -43.98 77.38
CA GLU A 553 10.78 -43.93 77.04
C GLU A 553 10.52 -43.56 75.57
N GLU A 554 9.36 -43.94 75.04
CA GLU A 554 8.97 -43.75 73.63
C GLU A 554 8.93 -42.25 73.26
N GLY A 555 9.58 -41.87 72.15
CA GLY A 555 9.77 -40.46 71.75
C GLY A 555 11.05 -39.80 72.29
N THR A 556 11.90 -40.54 73.01
CA THR A 556 13.23 -40.10 73.45
C THR A 556 14.36 -41.01 72.93
N VAL A 557 15.55 -40.46 72.75
CA VAL A 557 16.74 -41.21 72.29
C VAL A 557 17.94 -40.99 73.22
N LYS A 558 18.84 -41.98 73.32
CA LYS A 558 20.07 -41.88 74.12
C LYS A 558 20.91 -40.71 73.58
N SER A 559 21.09 -39.68 74.41
CA SER A 559 21.88 -38.49 74.08
C SER A 559 23.18 -38.41 74.91
N GLY A 560 23.45 -39.41 75.75
CA GLY A 560 24.63 -39.55 76.61
C GLY A 560 24.57 -40.83 77.46
N ASP A 561 25.59 -41.09 78.29
CA ASP A 561 25.70 -42.34 79.07
C ASP A 561 24.76 -42.45 80.28
N LYS A 562 24.08 -41.36 80.65
CA LYS A 562 23.07 -41.28 81.74
C LYS A 562 21.78 -40.53 81.35
N THR A 563 21.60 -40.11 80.08
CA THR A 563 20.50 -39.19 79.68
C THR A 563 19.81 -39.58 78.35
N CYS A 564 18.47 -39.39 78.32
CA CYS A 564 17.62 -39.51 77.14
C CYS A 564 17.06 -38.11 76.79
N SER A 565 17.10 -37.71 75.51
CA SER A 565 16.59 -36.41 75.03
C SER A 565 15.37 -36.61 74.13
N LYS A 566 14.44 -35.64 74.12
CA LYS A 566 13.21 -35.69 73.29
C LYS A 566 13.51 -35.36 71.84
N CYS A 567 12.86 -36.07 70.92
CA CYS A 567 13.16 -35.96 69.49
C CYS A 567 12.84 -34.60 68.86
N TYR A 568 11.78 -33.92 69.29
CA TYR A 568 11.39 -32.61 68.75
C TYR A 568 12.34 -31.47 69.17
N GLU A 569 13.18 -31.68 70.19
CA GLU A 569 14.18 -30.69 70.62
C GLU A 569 15.48 -30.81 69.80
N LEU A 570 15.69 -31.96 69.16
CA LEU A 570 16.85 -32.24 68.32
C LEU A 570 16.56 -32.05 66.83
N LEU A 571 15.30 -32.23 66.40
CA LEU A 571 14.84 -32.10 65.03
C LEU A 571 13.46 -31.44 65.01
N ASP A 572 13.36 -30.27 64.36
CA ASP A 572 12.11 -29.52 64.26
C ASP A 572 10.98 -30.37 63.66
N ASN A 573 9.79 -30.27 64.26
CA ASN A 573 8.56 -30.95 63.85
C ASN A 573 8.61 -32.51 63.90
N CYS A 574 9.61 -33.08 64.59
CA CYS A 574 9.80 -34.53 64.71
C CYS A 574 9.15 -35.15 65.96
N GLN A 575 8.20 -36.06 65.78
CA GLN A 575 7.54 -36.81 66.85
C GLN A 575 8.41 -37.98 67.39
N SER A 576 9.19 -38.65 66.55
CA SER A 576 10.04 -39.78 66.96
C SER A 576 11.28 -39.89 66.08
N CYS A 577 12.42 -40.28 66.66
CA CYS A 577 13.73 -40.26 66.02
C CYS A 577 14.60 -41.46 66.42
N ASN A 578 15.63 -41.75 65.63
CA ASN A 578 16.63 -42.78 65.92
C ASN A 578 18.03 -42.14 66.02
N TYR A 579 18.90 -42.72 66.87
CA TYR A 579 20.24 -42.23 67.16
C TYR A 579 21.29 -43.26 66.72
N ASN A 580 21.74 -43.13 65.47
CA ASN A 580 22.83 -43.94 64.92
C ASN A 580 24.08 -43.06 64.83
N ASN A 581 25.12 -43.39 65.62
CA ASN A 581 26.43 -42.73 65.59
C ASN A 581 26.39 -41.19 65.65
N GLY A 582 25.65 -40.61 66.61
CA GLY A 582 25.79 -39.20 66.95
C GLY A 582 24.89 -38.22 66.19
N THR A 583 24.13 -38.65 65.17
CA THR A 583 23.18 -37.77 64.47
C THR A 583 21.74 -38.27 64.63
N PRO A 584 20.82 -37.47 65.21
CA PRO A 584 19.42 -37.85 65.31
C PRO A 584 18.77 -37.81 63.93
N LYS A 585 18.00 -38.85 63.56
CA LYS A 585 17.18 -38.89 62.33
C LYS A 585 15.72 -39.11 62.67
N CYS A 586 14.83 -38.31 62.08
CA CYS A 586 13.40 -38.43 62.32
C CYS A 586 12.80 -39.63 61.59
N ILE A 587 11.97 -40.39 62.30
CA ILE A 587 11.24 -41.56 61.80
C ILE A 587 9.72 -41.35 61.86
N LYS A 588 9.23 -40.28 62.50
CA LYS A 588 7.82 -39.87 62.50
C LYS A 588 7.68 -38.37 62.74
N CYS A 589 6.91 -37.67 61.91
CA CYS A 589 6.69 -36.21 62.01
C CYS A 589 5.34 -35.86 62.66
N PHE A 590 5.22 -34.65 63.21
CA PHE A 590 3.92 -34.08 63.57
C PHE A 590 3.08 -33.76 62.32
N THR A 591 1.75 -33.77 62.44
CA THR A 591 0.86 -33.61 61.28
C THR A 591 1.02 -32.24 60.62
N SER A 592 0.72 -32.18 59.33
CA SER A 592 1.09 -31.17 58.32
C SER A 592 2.48 -31.39 57.70
N TYR A 593 3.33 -32.25 58.29
CA TYR A 593 4.67 -32.55 57.81
C TYR A 593 4.85 -34.03 57.46
N TYR A 594 5.66 -34.32 56.45
CA TYR A 594 6.05 -35.67 56.06
C TYR A 594 7.57 -35.85 56.12
N ILE A 595 8.04 -37.10 56.17
CA ILE A 595 9.47 -37.40 56.29
C ILE A 595 10.12 -37.34 54.91
N GLU A 596 11.14 -36.50 54.79
CA GLU A 596 12.03 -36.45 53.64
C GLU A 596 13.47 -36.39 54.16
N ASN A 597 14.29 -37.38 53.79
CA ASN A 597 15.69 -37.52 54.21
C ASN A 597 15.94 -37.45 55.74
N GLY A 598 15.01 -37.99 56.54
CA GLY A 598 15.12 -38.03 58.00
C GLY A 598 14.83 -36.68 58.69
N LYS A 599 14.23 -35.72 57.98
CA LYS A 599 13.71 -34.45 58.50
C LYS A 599 12.22 -34.31 58.13
N CYS A 600 11.52 -33.44 58.86
CA CYS A 600 10.10 -33.19 58.65
C CYS A 600 9.89 -31.95 57.76
N VAL A 601 9.29 -32.13 56.59
CA VAL A 601 9.04 -31.08 55.58
C VAL A 601 7.54 -30.89 55.40
N LEU A 602 7.09 -29.64 55.17
CA LEU A 602 5.68 -29.30 55.03
C LEU A 602 5.07 -29.96 53.79
N ALA A 603 3.88 -30.56 53.93
CA ALA A 603 3.24 -31.38 52.91
C ALA A 603 2.20 -30.63 52.04
N TYR A 604 2.28 -29.30 51.92
CA TYR A 604 1.34 -28.47 51.16
C TYR A 604 2.04 -27.71 50.03
N SER A 605 1.40 -27.69 48.86
CA SER A 605 1.78 -26.85 47.72
C SER A 605 0.51 -26.43 46.95
N LYS A 606 0.63 -25.62 45.87
CA LYS A 606 -0.53 -25.22 45.05
C LYS A 606 -1.30 -26.42 44.46
N THR A 607 -0.67 -27.59 44.39
CA THR A 607 -1.21 -28.79 43.73
C THR A 607 -1.25 -30.00 44.66
N GLU A 608 -0.79 -29.89 45.91
CA GLU A 608 -0.63 -31.02 46.83
C GLU A 608 -1.13 -30.70 48.24
N HIS A 609 -1.60 -31.73 48.94
CA HIS A 609 -2.09 -31.69 50.30
C HIS A 609 -1.54 -32.81 51.17
N TYR A 610 -1.63 -32.63 52.48
CA TYR A 610 -1.38 -33.69 53.45
C TYR A 610 -2.60 -34.60 53.60
N ASN A 611 -2.38 -35.91 53.52
CA ASN A 611 -3.41 -36.91 53.80
C ASN A 611 -3.18 -37.50 55.20
N TYR A 612 -4.14 -37.34 56.11
CA TYR A 612 -4.03 -37.83 57.50
C TYR A 612 -4.05 -39.36 57.60
N ASN A 613 -4.63 -40.06 56.62
CA ASN A 613 -4.73 -41.51 56.64
C ASN A 613 -3.40 -42.17 56.22
N THR A 614 -2.71 -41.58 55.25
CA THR A 614 -1.43 -42.10 54.72
C THR A 614 -0.21 -41.42 55.34
N CYS A 615 -0.37 -40.29 56.02
CA CYS A 615 0.70 -39.44 56.57
C CYS A 615 1.72 -38.96 55.52
N LEU A 616 1.32 -38.90 54.24
CA LEU A 616 2.13 -38.47 53.10
C LEU A 616 1.52 -37.26 52.40
N LYS A 617 2.31 -36.62 51.53
CA LYS A 617 1.82 -35.61 50.58
C LYS A 617 1.16 -36.31 49.38
N GLU A 618 -0.01 -35.81 48.97
CA GLU A 618 -0.80 -36.32 47.84
C GLU A 618 -1.31 -35.17 46.98
N VAL A 619 -1.57 -35.41 45.69
CA VAL A 619 -2.09 -34.38 44.77
C VAL A 619 -3.51 -33.99 45.16
N ASN A 620 -3.84 -32.70 45.10
CA ASN A 620 -5.18 -32.18 45.39
C ASN A 620 -6.21 -32.84 44.47
N SER A 621 -7.20 -33.52 45.05
CA SER A 621 -8.25 -34.24 44.33
C SER A 621 -9.52 -33.42 44.12
N ILE A 622 -9.67 -32.28 44.81
CA ILE A 622 -10.80 -31.35 44.65
C ILE A 622 -10.41 -30.28 43.62
N THR A 623 -11.12 -30.27 42.49
CA THR A 623 -10.89 -29.31 41.41
C THR A 623 -11.04 -27.88 41.92
N GLY A 624 -10.01 -27.06 41.68
CA GLY A 624 -10.02 -25.66 42.08
C GLY A 624 -9.67 -25.41 43.56
N CYS A 625 -9.32 -26.43 44.34
CA CYS A 625 -8.89 -26.26 45.73
C CYS A 625 -7.39 -25.94 45.84
N LEU A 626 -7.06 -24.90 46.60
CA LEU A 626 -5.69 -24.47 46.90
C LEU A 626 -5.17 -25.07 48.20
N LEU A 627 -6.00 -25.14 49.24
CA LEU A 627 -5.68 -25.75 50.53
C LEU A 627 -6.67 -26.87 50.80
N GLN A 628 -6.31 -28.08 50.42
CA GLN A 628 -7.09 -29.29 50.65
C GLN A 628 -6.51 -30.04 51.85
N VAL A 629 -7.34 -30.77 52.58
CA VAL A 629 -6.90 -31.79 53.53
C VAL A 629 -7.84 -32.98 53.43
N ASN A 630 -7.32 -34.17 53.17
CA ASN A 630 -8.11 -35.34 52.76
C ASN A 630 -9.13 -34.96 51.65
N ASN A 631 -10.43 -35.02 51.94
CA ASN A 631 -11.53 -34.71 51.00
C ASN A 631 -12.25 -33.38 51.33
N SER A 632 -11.66 -32.53 52.16
CA SER A 632 -12.20 -31.22 52.52
C SER A 632 -11.29 -30.11 52.01
N CYS A 633 -11.88 -29.13 51.34
CA CYS A 633 -11.22 -27.91 50.91
C CYS A 633 -11.43 -26.79 51.93
N PHE A 634 -10.38 -26.01 52.19
CA PHE A 634 -10.40 -24.85 53.08
C PHE A 634 -10.08 -23.53 52.37
N SER A 635 -9.62 -23.59 51.11
CA SER A 635 -9.42 -22.41 50.27
C SER A 635 -9.49 -22.77 48.78
N CYS A 636 -10.23 -21.99 48.00
CA CYS A 636 -10.43 -22.20 46.57
C CYS A 636 -9.70 -21.16 45.71
N GLY A 637 -9.32 -21.56 44.49
CA GLY A 637 -8.74 -20.70 43.47
C GLY A 637 -9.74 -19.69 42.91
N ASP A 638 -9.29 -18.82 41.99
CA ASP A 638 -10.04 -17.59 41.70
C ASP A 638 -11.34 -17.76 40.96
N LYS A 639 -11.46 -18.84 40.22
CA LYS A 639 -12.63 -19.19 39.42
C LYS A 639 -13.70 -19.91 40.24
N TYR A 640 -13.44 -20.18 41.52
CA TYR A 640 -14.29 -20.98 42.39
C TYR A 640 -14.63 -20.25 43.70
N ILE A 641 -15.68 -20.72 44.36
CA ILE A 641 -16.19 -20.24 45.66
C ILE A 641 -16.13 -21.43 46.64
N LEU A 642 -15.70 -21.18 47.87
CA LEU A 642 -15.64 -22.21 48.90
C LEU A 642 -17.00 -22.37 49.57
N ASN A 643 -17.51 -23.60 49.55
CA ASN A 643 -18.88 -23.88 49.93
C ASN A 643 -19.01 -25.32 50.45
N GLU A 644 -19.48 -25.47 51.70
CA GLU A 644 -19.47 -26.75 52.44
C GLU A 644 -18.17 -27.57 52.27
N GLN A 645 -17.00 -26.90 52.36
CA GLN A 645 -15.67 -27.48 52.17
C GLN A 645 -15.39 -28.05 50.76
N LYS A 646 -16.09 -27.57 49.72
CA LYS A 646 -15.81 -27.87 48.31
C LYS A 646 -15.73 -26.59 47.48
N CYS A 647 -15.02 -26.65 46.36
CA CYS A 647 -14.91 -25.53 45.42
C CYS A 647 -15.96 -25.64 44.33
N VAL A 648 -16.86 -24.67 44.26
CA VAL A 648 -17.91 -24.58 43.22
C VAL A 648 -17.54 -23.47 42.25
N GLN A 649 -17.66 -23.71 40.94
CA GLN A 649 -17.29 -22.72 39.92
C GLN A 649 -18.23 -21.51 39.94
N LYS A 650 -17.69 -20.31 39.75
CA LYS A 650 -18.46 -19.05 39.70
C LYS A 650 -19.41 -19.03 38.49
N ASP A 651 -20.68 -18.67 38.69
CA ASP A 651 -21.71 -18.51 37.64
C ASP A 651 -21.92 -17.03 37.27
N GLU A 652 -21.25 -16.58 36.21
CA GLU A 652 -21.24 -15.18 35.79
C GLU A 652 -22.60 -14.64 35.31
N THR A 653 -23.64 -15.48 35.16
CA THR A 653 -24.95 -15.06 34.66
C THR A 653 -25.90 -14.57 35.75
N MET A 654 -25.77 -15.05 36.99
CA MET A 654 -26.72 -14.81 38.08
C MET A 654 -26.17 -13.91 39.19
N CYS A 655 -24.84 -13.71 39.24
CA CYS A 655 -24.17 -12.92 40.27
C CYS A 655 -23.16 -11.92 39.67
N GLN A 656 -23.30 -10.65 40.04
CA GLN A 656 -22.47 -9.55 39.54
C GLN A 656 -21.18 -9.35 40.35
N LYS A 657 -21.15 -9.76 41.62
CA LYS A 657 -19.98 -9.60 42.50
C LYS A 657 -19.89 -10.73 43.52
N TYR A 658 -18.71 -11.28 43.72
CA TYR A 658 -18.45 -12.47 44.56
C TYR A 658 -17.55 -12.16 45.75
N SER A 659 -17.85 -12.76 46.90
CA SER A 659 -16.95 -12.96 48.05
C SER A 659 -16.32 -14.37 48.01
N GLN A 660 -15.46 -14.71 48.97
CA GLN A 660 -14.79 -16.03 49.07
C GLN A 660 -15.78 -17.20 49.23
N THR A 661 -16.94 -16.97 49.85
CA THR A 661 -17.92 -18.01 50.18
C THR A 661 -19.34 -17.74 49.65
N ILE A 662 -19.67 -16.51 49.21
CA ILE A 662 -21.03 -16.12 48.80
C ILE A 662 -21.04 -15.14 47.60
N CYS A 663 -22.20 -15.03 46.94
CA CYS A 663 -22.48 -13.94 46.01
C CYS A 663 -22.89 -12.67 46.77
N GLU A 664 -22.20 -11.56 46.54
CA GLU A 664 -22.47 -10.26 47.18
C GLU A 664 -23.57 -9.45 46.48
N LYS A 665 -23.74 -9.62 45.16
CA LYS A 665 -24.70 -8.84 44.38
C LYS A 665 -25.38 -9.69 43.31
N CYS A 666 -26.64 -10.05 43.55
CA CYS A 666 -27.47 -10.77 42.59
C CYS A 666 -28.13 -9.81 41.58
N VAL A 667 -28.57 -10.34 40.44
CA VAL A 667 -29.19 -9.54 39.35
C VAL A 667 -30.62 -9.07 39.70
N MET A 668 -31.28 -9.61 40.73
CA MET A 668 -32.57 -9.10 41.30
C MET A 668 -32.58 -9.14 42.86
N ASP A 669 -33.34 -8.23 43.49
CA ASP A 669 -33.34 -7.97 44.94
C ASP A 669 -34.05 -9.06 45.79
N VAL A 670 -33.31 -10.07 46.28
CA VAL A 670 -33.75 -11.01 47.34
C VAL A 670 -32.53 -11.46 48.20
N ILE A 671 -32.71 -11.66 49.51
CA ILE A 671 -31.74 -12.34 50.41
C ILE A 671 -32.32 -13.67 50.89
N THR A 672 -31.50 -14.74 50.89
CA THR A 672 -31.21 -15.59 52.08
C THR A 672 -30.16 -16.70 51.82
N THR A 673 -29.56 -17.16 52.92
CA THR A 673 -28.31 -17.91 53.13
C THR A 673 -28.44 -19.45 53.06
N ASN A 674 -28.12 -20.01 51.89
CA ASN A 674 -27.40 -21.27 51.62
C ASN A 674 -27.60 -21.60 50.13
N GLU A 675 -26.54 -21.33 49.35
CA GLU A 675 -26.24 -21.80 47.99
C GLU A 675 -27.19 -21.52 46.81
N ASN A 676 -28.42 -21.05 47.02
CA ASN A 676 -29.29 -20.57 45.95
C ASN A 676 -30.54 -19.93 46.59
N CYS A 677 -30.54 -18.62 46.84
CA CYS A 677 -31.69 -17.84 47.36
C CYS A 677 -32.67 -18.62 48.27
N SER A 678 -32.19 -19.16 49.42
CA SER A 678 -32.97 -19.92 50.42
C SER A 678 -32.26 -19.91 51.80
N ILE A 679 -32.98 -20.03 52.95
CA ILE A 679 -32.68 -19.53 54.34
C ILE A 679 -31.70 -20.34 55.27
N ASN A 680 -30.96 -19.58 56.13
CA ASN A 680 -29.85 -19.86 57.10
C ASN A 680 -30.06 -20.89 58.24
N SER A 681 -28.94 -21.34 58.83
CA SER A 681 -28.89 -22.21 60.01
C SER A 681 -27.93 -21.85 61.20
N GLU A 682 -27.83 -20.59 61.68
CA GLU A 682 -27.13 -20.21 62.97
C GLU A 682 -27.88 -19.72 64.25
N CYS A 683 -29.15 -19.33 64.30
CA CYS A 683 -30.05 -20.43 64.56
C CYS A 683 -30.17 -21.15 63.26
N LYS A 684 -30.12 -22.46 63.37
CA LYS A 684 -30.82 -23.35 62.48
C LYS A 684 -32.09 -22.70 61.85
N TYR A 685 -32.78 -21.75 62.54
CA TYR A 685 -33.98 -20.98 62.15
C TYR A 685 -34.15 -19.53 62.74
N GLN A 686 -34.47 -18.51 61.91
CA GLN A 686 -35.06 -17.22 62.36
C GLN A 686 -36.39 -16.93 61.65
N LEU A 687 -37.33 -16.25 62.35
CA LEU A 687 -38.70 -15.91 61.87
C LEU A 687 -38.97 -14.39 61.99
N THR A 688 -39.57 -13.78 60.96
CA THR A 688 -40.18 -12.43 61.03
C THR A 688 -41.52 -12.35 60.30
N THR A 689 -42.58 -11.90 61.00
CA THR A 689 -43.81 -11.37 60.39
C THR A 689 -44.34 -10.18 61.18
N ASN A 690 -44.74 -9.10 60.49
CA ASN A 690 -45.32 -7.86 61.03
C ASN A 690 -44.69 -7.34 62.33
N SER A 691 -43.41 -6.98 62.20
CA SER A 691 -42.65 -6.18 63.17
C SER A 691 -42.20 -6.88 64.45
N ASN A 692 -42.07 -8.20 64.46
CA ASN A 692 -41.24 -8.88 65.47
C ASN A 692 -40.42 -10.04 64.88
N ILE A 693 -39.14 -10.07 65.27
CA ILE A 693 -38.17 -11.12 64.92
C ILE A 693 -37.87 -11.90 66.19
N THR A 694 -38.00 -13.22 66.15
CA THR A 694 -37.64 -14.09 67.28
C THR A 694 -36.60 -15.11 66.85
N CYS A 695 -35.44 -15.08 67.51
CA CYS A 695 -34.42 -16.10 67.35
C CYS A 695 -34.75 -17.30 68.25
N LEU A 696 -34.87 -18.49 67.65
CA LEU A 696 -35.43 -19.64 68.36
C LEU A 696 -34.38 -20.43 69.16
N SER A 697 -33.08 -20.42 68.79
CA SER A 697 -32.02 -21.15 69.50
C SER A 697 -30.63 -20.90 68.92
N HIS A 698 -29.55 -21.00 69.71
CA HIS A 698 -28.14 -20.95 69.25
C HIS A 698 -27.40 -22.23 69.68
N THR A 699 -26.39 -22.69 68.92
CA THR A 699 -25.53 -23.81 69.35
C THR A 699 -24.17 -23.31 69.85
N LYS A 700 -23.93 -23.51 71.16
CA LYS A 700 -22.74 -23.14 71.94
C LYS A 700 -21.67 -24.24 71.99
N GLU A 701 -20.42 -23.77 71.90
CA GLU A 701 -19.19 -24.08 72.67
C GLU A 701 -18.93 -25.46 73.33
N SER A 702 -17.72 -26.00 73.09
CA SER A 702 -16.82 -26.48 74.15
C SER A 702 -15.36 -26.31 73.66
N GLU A 703 -14.66 -25.26 74.09
CA GLU A 703 -13.77 -25.19 75.26
C GLU A 703 -12.30 -25.51 74.97
N ASN A 704 -11.50 -24.43 75.05
CA ASN A 704 -10.21 -24.33 75.75
C ASN A 704 -9.04 -25.24 75.31
N ASN A 705 -8.08 -24.69 74.56
CA ASN A 705 -6.98 -23.92 75.15
C ASN A 705 -5.99 -23.40 74.10
N LYS A 706 -5.71 -22.10 74.21
CA LYS A 706 -4.46 -21.36 73.91
C LYS A 706 -3.27 -22.23 73.44
N TYR A 707 -2.63 -21.84 72.32
CA TYR A 707 -1.42 -21.00 72.29
C TYR A 707 -1.21 -20.36 70.91
N LYS A 708 -0.77 -19.10 70.95
CA LYS A 708 -0.47 -18.12 69.90
C LYS A 708 0.05 -18.64 68.52
N PHE A 709 -0.83 -18.61 67.52
CA PHE A 709 -0.61 -17.85 66.30
C PHE A 709 -1.77 -16.84 66.18
N ALA A 710 -1.48 -15.55 66.06
CA ALA A 710 -2.52 -14.52 66.11
C ALA A 710 -3.47 -14.68 64.90
N ASN A 711 -4.80 -14.71 65.14
CA ASN A 711 -5.83 -14.63 64.09
C ASN A 711 -6.07 -15.89 63.21
N CYS A 712 -5.98 -17.09 63.80
CA CYS A 712 -6.34 -18.36 63.15
C CYS A 712 -7.62 -19.00 63.72
N HIS A 713 -8.53 -19.46 62.86
CA HIS A 713 -9.80 -20.11 63.21
C HIS A 713 -9.65 -21.64 63.37
N TYR A 714 -8.93 -22.31 62.45
CA TYR A 714 -8.65 -23.74 62.55
C TYR A 714 -7.14 -23.99 62.49
N LEU A 715 -6.55 -24.33 63.64
CA LEU A 715 -5.12 -24.56 63.81
C LEU A 715 -4.87 -26.04 64.11
N LEU A 716 -3.89 -26.65 63.45
CA LEU A 716 -3.38 -27.96 63.84
C LEU A 716 -1.86 -28.01 63.71
N ASN A 717 -1.16 -28.32 64.81
CA ASN A 717 0.30 -28.45 64.89
C ASN A 717 1.04 -27.26 64.23
N ASP A 718 0.71 -26.06 64.69
CA ASP A 718 1.30 -24.76 64.26
C ASP A 718 1.08 -24.36 62.80
N TYR A 719 0.18 -25.05 62.07
CA TYR A 719 -0.29 -24.65 60.75
C TYR A 719 -1.75 -24.18 60.80
N CYS A 720 -2.03 -22.96 60.32
CA CYS A 720 -3.38 -22.41 60.27
C CYS A 720 -4.09 -22.78 58.97
N TYR A 721 -5.13 -23.60 59.02
CA TYR A 721 -5.88 -24.02 57.83
C TYR A 721 -6.96 -23.04 57.40
N LEU A 722 -7.50 -22.30 58.37
CA LEU A 722 -8.52 -21.29 58.14
C LEU A 722 -8.20 -20.11 59.05
N ALA A 723 -7.95 -18.94 58.48
CA ALA A 723 -7.70 -17.70 59.21
C ALA A 723 -9.02 -17.11 59.76
N ASN A 724 -8.93 -16.27 60.79
CA ASN A 724 -10.05 -15.46 61.25
C ASN A 724 -10.34 -14.30 60.27
N GLU A 725 -11.47 -13.62 60.45
CA GLU A 725 -11.78 -12.39 59.70
C GLU A 725 -10.61 -11.39 59.74
N TYR A 726 -10.47 -10.61 58.67
CA TYR A 726 -9.39 -9.64 58.41
C TYR A 726 -8.00 -10.27 58.25
N HIS A 727 -7.90 -11.59 58.12
CA HIS A 727 -6.64 -12.30 57.92
C HIS A 727 -6.75 -13.41 56.87
N TYR A 728 -5.62 -13.79 56.28
CA TYR A 728 -5.51 -14.94 55.38
C TYR A 728 -4.33 -15.84 55.74
N THR A 729 -4.44 -17.13 55.45
CA THR A 729 -3.35 -18.11 55.63
C THR A 729 -2.41 -18.08 54.43
N SER A 730 -1.10 -17.95 54.68
CA SER A 730 -0.05 -18.19 53.68
C SER A 730 0.17 -19.68 53.42
N ILE A 731 0.12 -20.08 52.15
CA ILE A 731 0.30 -21.48 51.71
C ILE A 731 1.69 -22.00 52.06
N GLU A 732 2.72 -21.15 52.07
CA GLU A 732 4.13 -21.55 52.24
C GLU A 732 4.51 -21.94 53.67
N ASN A 733 3.85 -21.37 54.68
CA ASN A 733 4.25 -21.55 56.08
C ASN A 733 3.08 -21.66 57.07
N GLY A 734 1.82 -21.58 56.60
CA GLY A 734 0.64 -21.73 57.44
C GLY A 734 0.41 -20.59 58.41
N ARG A 735 1.11 -19.47 58.24
CA ARG A 735 0.95 -18.28 59.10
C ARG A 735 -0.15 -17.39 58.56
N THR A 736 -0.81 -16.72 59.49
CA THR A 736 -1.85 -15.72 59.24
C THR A 736 -1.22 -14.35 59.01
N ASN A 737 -1.62 -13.69 57.92
CA ASN A 737 -1.27 -12.29 57.63
C ASN A 737 -2.54 -11.46 57.63
N GLN A 738 -2.43 -10.19 58.01
CA GLN A 738 -3.55 -9.25 58.07
C GLN A 738 -3.86 -8.72 56.68
N CYS A 739 -5.15 -8.50 56.39
CA CYS A 739 -5.61 -7.87 55.17
C CYS A 739 -5.26 -6.37 55.15
N ASP A 740 -4.87 -5.86 53.99
CA ASP A 740 -4.50 -4.45 53.81
C ASP A 740 -5.71 -3.51 53.98
N ASN A 741 -6.85 -3.81 53.34
CA ASN A 741 -8.05 -2.98 53.47
C ASN A 741 -9.36 -3.76 53.67
N GLY A 742 -9.44 -5.07 53.37
CA GLY A 742 -10.70 -5.84 53.38
C GLY A 742 -11.02 -6.58 54.69
N ASN A 743 -12.29 -6.98 54.86
CA ASN A 743 -12.70 -7.88 55.96
C ASN A 743 -12.30 -9.33 55.68
N ILE A 744 -12.11 -9.68 54.41
CA ILE A 744 -11.68 -10.99 53.95
C ILE A 744 -10.73 -10.75 52.78
N CYS A 745 -9.56 -11.37 52.76
CA CYS A 745 -8.58 -11.20 51.69
C CYS A 745 -7.90 -12.54 51.34
N ARG A 746 -7.24 -12.60 50.18
CA ARG A 746 -6.34 -13.71 49.81
C ARG A 746 -5.25 -13.27 48.84
N LEU A 747 -4.17 -14.04 48.79
CA LEU A 747 -3.06 -13.83 47.86
C LEU A 747 -3.27 -14.64 46.56
N ILE A 748 -3.34 -13.94 45.43
CA ILE A 748 -3.53 -14.52 44.10
C ILE A 748 -2.35 -14.10 43.23
N GLU A 749 -1.58 -15.06 42.72
CA GLU A 749 -0.43 -14.79 41.84
C GLU A 749 0.54 -13.73 42.39
N GLY A 750 0.67 -13.65 43.72
CA GLY A 750 1.54 -12.69 44.41
C GLY A 750 0.91 -11.33 44.73
N THR A 751 -0.33 -11.07 44.30
CA THR A 751 -1.06 -9.83 44.60
C THR A 751 -2.16 -10.10 45.63
N GLU A 752 -2.26 -9.25 46.65
CA GLU A 752 -3.34 -9.33 47.64
C GLU A 752 -4.64 -8.78 47.04
N MET A 753 -5.72 -9.56 47.19
CA MET A 753 -7.06 -9.14 46.78
C MET A 753 -7.97 -9.07 48.00
N ASP A 754 -8.42 -7.85 48.28
CA ASP A 754 -9.32 -7.50 49.37
C ASP A 754 -10.79 -7.58 48.97
N PHE A 755 -11.59 -8.21 49.82
CA PHE A 755 -13.05 -8.29 49.69
C PHE A 755 -13.70 -7.59 50.88
N PHE A 756 -14.64 -6.69 50.57
CA PHE A 756 -15.41 -5.94 51.55
C PHE A 756 -16.82 -6.49 51.62
N VAL A 757 -17.14 -7.18 52.70
CA VAL A 757 -18.52 -7.54 53.00
C VAL A 757 -19.24 -6.27 53.46
N GLN A 758 -19.93 -5.59 52.55
CA GLN A 758 -20.83 -4.49 52.93
C GLN A 758 -22.06 -5.07 53.61
N ILE A 759 -22.04 -5.14 54.95
CA ILE A 759 -23.26 -5.31 55.72
C ILE A 759 -24.02 -3.98 55.66
N LYS A 760 -24.94 -3.84 54.70
CA LYS A 760 -26.02 -2.86 54.83
C LYS A 760 -26.97 -3.37 55.91
N ILE A 761 -26.64 -3.06 57.15
CA ILE A 761 -27.66 -2.82 58.17
C ILE A 761 -28.37 -1.56 57.69
N PHE A 762 -29.70 -1.56 57.65
CA PHE A 762 -30.47 -0.34 57.38
C PHE A 762 -30.01 0.83 58.25
#